data_AF-A0A521TMP5-F1
#
_entry.id   AF-A0A521TMP5-F1
#
_cell.length_a   1.000
_cell.length_b   1.000
_cell.length_c   1.000
_cell.angle_alpha   90.00
_cell.angle_beta   90.00
_cell.angle_gamma   90.00
#
_symmetry.space_group_name_H-M   'P 1'
#
loop_
_entity.id
_entity.type
_entity.pdbx_description
1 polymer ?
#
loop_
_entity_poly.entity_id
_entity_poly.type
_entity_poly.pdbx_seq_one_letter_code
_entity_poly.pdbx_strand_id
1 'polypeptide(L)'
;MSQASPSPLRARLADHALLAYLSPLFAGRRIAVVGTSSGDVAHRARALGAHTVISFGGVAEDIAVRALTPGAIAAFHGKLDVIVVPDATAVPSLVAVLDEARRALGSDGILVVGAEPEDAPVPMEVSGRSSPVGFTQLHELCAARFGEVRMVGRGPFVGYTLATLDEAAEGVALDTRLVDGDPPKPEAFIAVASDSAVALEALAVVQVAPEVLHTLRAAARGDLEAKVAERDQKLKDVEQASAERWVKLQRLEHGLKELEDEHRKARDKAVRLQKELEDERKLRQRIELDAQMTRRAPELPKGPDLQPELDRVKSSLAGTEARAASLATDLAAAQARVTAAESALEESRARVKALGAEVMSVEAALDAALKREGDLQRELDETQATESELREQLDELAARPEPAPVVLREPAPAVKADGPTRAEYAALQAALEGERAARAQAEAEFQRAETLLAERATELQRAEGLHRLAVEAARELSLTVQRGGLPAEELASLRAGLSEAHRARARAADERDALEAQLLAVAGEAQQLRWKLAEAAAASVPPMEAQSTELAEWEVKEARYEGMLRGLSARVRECEAQLVDLDRALAEERAGREHDRALLFDARNEVSRLYALNVSLEGRILQRGVELEGARTGFQRRVAELELEVERLVQALSVSGTQATQELSASLTARANAHDLLVAEAQGLRMRLDEAERSLSMPRAAVAAVDTSALEAEVASLKRELSEAEEGAEELQGVQFRLERAMRDLEATARRLAETEETLGHARSEAVVLRARGGREESLRGAVEGARRGISGLLADGRGALLAPELMGILRALEVD
;
A
#
# COMPACT_ATOMS: atom_id res chain seq x y z
N MET A 1 -0.76 8.01 -26.05
CA MET A 1 -0.79 6.73 -26.80
C MET A 1 0.46 5.97 -26.40
N SER A 2 0.31 4.79 -25.80
CA SER A 2 1.43 3.99 -25.31
C SER A 2 2.29 3.51 -26.49
N GLN A 3 3.58 3.86 -26.49
CA GLN A 3 4.53 3.38 -27.49
C GLN A 3 4.73 1.88 -27.26
N ALA A 4 4.14 1.07 -28.13
CA ALA A 4 4.35 -0.38 -28.12
C ALA A 4 5.80 -0.65 -28.56
N SER A 5 6.54 -1.39 -27.74
CA SER A 5 7.87 -1.88 -28.12
C SER A 5 7.77 -2.65 -29.44
N PRO A 6 8.66 -2.41 -30.41
CA PRO A 6 8.60 -3.11 -31.68
C PRO A 6 8.72 -4.62 -31.48
N SER A 7 8.00 -5.38 -32.28
CA SER A 7 8.06 -6.83 -32.23
C SER A 7 9.38 -7.32 -32.86
N PRO A 8 10.13 -8.24 -32.22
CA PRO A 8 11.38 -8.82 -32.75
C PRO A 8 11.21 -9.53 -34.11
N LEU A 9 9.97 -9.71 -34.57
CA LEU A 9 9.66 -10.27 -35.89
C LEU A 9 9.98 -9.31 -37.04
N ARG A 10 9.82 -8.01 -36.83
CA ARG A 10 9.99 -7.02 -37.89
C ARG A 10 11.46 -6.92 -38.31
N ALA A 11 12.37 -6.88 -37.34
CA ALA A 11 13.82 -6.89 -37.56
C ALA A 11 14.27 -8.11 -38.39
N ARG A 12 13.81 -9.30 -37.99
CA ARG A 12 14.11 -10.55 -38.70
C ARG A 12 13.65 -10.57 -40.16
N LEU A 13 12.54 -9.92 -40.50
CA LEU A 13 12.05 -9.83 -41.87
C LEU A 13 12.86 -8.85 -42.71
N ALA A 14 13.23 -7.71 -42.12
CA ALA A 14 14.00 -6.71 -42.83
C ALA A 14 15.42 -7.21 -43.15
N ASP A 15 16.01 -8.01 -42.28
CA ASP A 15 17.31 -8.66 -42.52
C ASP A 15 17.23 -9.75 -43.60
N HIS A 16 16.11 -10.48 -43.68
CA HIS A 16 15.89 -11.40 -44.81
C HIS A 16 15.80 -10.67 -46.13
N ALA A 17 15.00 -9.60 -46.18
CA ALA A 17 14.83 -8.82 -47.39
C ALA A 17 16.17 -8.25 -47.85
N LEU A 18 16.97 -7.74 -46.89
CA LEU A 18 18.32 -7.28 -47.14
C LEU A 18 19.21 -8.40 -47.73
N LEU A 19 19.29 -9.56 -47.08
CA LEU A 19 20.14 -10.65 -47.57
C LEU A 19 19.69 -11.22 -48.92
N ALA A 20 18.38 -11.28 -49.18
CA ALA A 20 17.86 -11.69 -50.47
C ALA A 20 18.31 -10.71 -51.58
N TYR A 21 18.18 -9.41 -51.33
CA TYR A 21 18.65 -8.36 -52.23
C TYR A 21 20.16 -8.41 -52.47
N LEU A 22 20.94 -8.68 -51.41
CA LEU A 22 22.40 -8.76 -51.48
C LEU A 22 22.93 -10.10 -52.00
N SER A 23 22.08 -11.11 -52.19
CA SER A 23 22.51 -12.47 -52.57
C SER A 23 23.41 -12.54 -53.83
N PRO A 24 23.20 -11.72 -54.89
CA PRO A 24 24.10 -11.73 -56.05
C PRO A 24 25.54 -11.32 -55.70
N LEU A 25 25.72 -10.58 -54.59
CA LEU A 25 27.03 -10.08 -54.18
C LEU A 25 27.83 -11.10 -53.36
N PHE A 26 27.17 -12.00 -52.63
CA PHE A 26 27.84 -12.94 -51.73
C PHE A 26 27.71 -14.42 -52.13
N ALA A 27 26.87 -14.77 -53.10
CA ALA A 27 26.74 -16.15 -53.57
C ALA A 27 28.10 -16.71 -54.04
N GLY A 28 28.51 -17.85 -53.48
CA GLY A 28 29.81 -18.47 -53.73
C GLY A 28 31.01 -17.78 -53.08
N ARG A 29 30.79 -16.73 -52.26
CA ARG A 29 31.87 -15.92 -51.65
C ARG A 29 31.97 -16.10 -50.13
N ARG A 30 33.06 -15.60 -49.55
CA ARG A 30 33.32 -15.60 -48.10
C ARG A 30 32.76 -14.32 -47.48
N ILE A 31 31.82 -14.47 -46.57
CA ILE A 31 31.10 -13.37 -45.93
C ILE A 31 31.37 -13.33 -44.43
N ALA A 32 31.53 -12.14 -43.88
CA ALA A 32 31.41 -11.89 -42.46
C ALA A 32 30.15 -11.09 -42.14
N VAL A 33 29.47 -11.44 -41.06
CA VAL A 33 28.34 -10.68 -40.53
C VAL A 33 28.72 -10.14 -39.16
N VAL A 34 28.52 -8.84 -38.92
CA VAL A 34 28.98 -8.15 -37.71
C VAL A 34 27.78 -7.54 -36.99
N GLY A 35 27.67 -7.79 -35.69
CA GLY A 35 26.60 -7.22 -34.85
C GLY A 35 25.98 -8.24 -33.89
N THR A 36 25.06 -7.77 -33.05
CA THR A 36 24.33 -8.58 -32.06
C THR A 36 23.40 -9.62 -32.70
N SER A 37 22.77 -9.27 -33.83
CA SER A 37 21.91 -10.15 -34.63
C SER A 37 22.69 -11.02 -35.64
N SER A 38 24.02 -10.96 -35.64
CA SER A 38 24.84 -11.54 -36.72
C SER A 38 24.70 -13.06 -36.88
N GLY A 39 24.27 -13.78 -35.85
CA GLY A 39 24.05 -15.23 -35.91
C GLY A 39 22.93 -15.66 -36.86
N ASP A 40 21.73 -15.08 -36.69
CA ASP A 40 20.55 -15.39 -37.53
C ASP A 40 20.78 -14.97 -38.99
N VAL A 41 21.39 -13.79 -39.18
CA VAL A 41 21.74 -13.23 -40.49
C VAL A 41 22.78 -14.11 -41.19
N ALA A 42 23.80 -14.56 -40.46
CA ALA A 42 24.81 -15.47 -40.98
C ALA A 42 24.21 -16.80 -41.48
N HIS A 43 23.25 -17.38 -40.75
CA HIS A 43 22.62 -18.64 -41.13
C HIS A 43 21.90 -18.51 -42.48
N ARG A 44 21.24 -17.37 -42.68
CA ARG A 44 20.51 -17.07 -43.91
C ARG A 44 21.44 -16.78 -45.07
N ALA A 45 22.53 -16.05 -44.86
CA ALA A 45 23.54 -15.84 -45.89
C ALA A 45 24.10 -17.18 -46.41
N ARG A 46 24.32 -18.15 -45.51
CA ARG A 46 24.73 -19.52 -45.88
C ARG A 46 23.65 -20.23 -46.70
N ALA A 47 22.38 -20.14 -46.28
CA ALA A 47 21.26 -20.74 -47.00
C ALA A 47 21.05 -20.13 -48.41
N LEU A 48 21.41 -18.85 -48.59
CA LEU A 48 21.37 -18.15 -49.87
C LEU A 48 22.64 -18.37 -50.73
N GLY A 49 23.50 -19.32 -50.35
CA GLY A 49 24.60 -19.78 -51.18
C GLY A 49 25.95 -19.13 -50.89
N ALA A 50 26.13 -18.42 -49.79
CA ALA A 50 27.47 -18.01 -49.36
C ALA A 50 28.38 -19.23 -49.13
N HIS A 51 29.63 -19.18 -49.60
CA HIS A 51 30.56 -20.31 -49.48
C HIS A 51 31.00 -20.51 -48.02
N THR A 52 31.40 -19.43 -47.36
CA THR A 52 31.86 -19.47 -45.96
C THR A 52 31.26 -18.28 -45.25
N VAL A 53 30.67 -18.51 -44.06
CA VAL A 53 30.07 -17.46 -43.25
C VAL A 53 30.71 -17.41 -41.87
N ILE A 54 31.10 -16.23 -41.43
CA ILE A 54 31.64 -15.97 -40.09
C ILE A 54 30.79 -14.90 -39.44
N SER A 55 30.36 -15.12 -38.20
CA SER A 55 29.60 -14.14 -37.42
C SER A 55 30.52 -13.53 -36.35
N PHE A 56 30.48 -12.20 -36.21
CA PHE A 56 31.18 -11.44 -35.18
C PHE A 56 30.14 -10.82 -34.24
N GLY A 57 30.05 -11.36 -33.03
CA GLY A 57 28.97 -11.08 -32.08
C GLY A 57 27.82 -12.09 -32.15
N GLY A 58 26.84 -11.96 -31.25
CA GLY A 58 25.65 -12.83 -31.22
C GLY A 58 25.93 -14.29 -30.84
N VAL A 59 24.91 -15.13 -31.06
CA VAL A 59 24.96 -16.59 -30.89
C VAL A 59 24.34 -17.26 -32.12
N ALA A 60 24.98 -18.29 -32.65
CA ALA A 60 24.45 -19.11 -33.73
C ALA A 60 24.97 -20.55 -33.64
N GLU A 61 24.08 -21.49 -33.92
CA GLU A 61 24.43 -22.89 -34.14
C GLU A 61 24.95 -23.07 -35.58
N ASP A 62 25.87 -24.01 -35.79
CA ASP A 62 26.43 -24.39 -37.09
C ASP A 62 27.19 -23.30 -37.88
N ILE A 63 27.52 -22.18 -37.23
CA ILE A 63 28.28 -21.06 -37.80
C ILE A 63 29.47 -20.74 -36.90
N ALA A 64 30.59 -20.38 -37.51
CA ALA A 64 31.75 -19.90 -36.75
C ALA A 64 31.43 -18.51 -36.16
N VAL A 65 31.15 -18.46 -34.87
CA VAL A 65 30.96 -17.21 -34.11
C VAL A 65 32.28 -16.79 -33.46
N ARG A 66 32.64 -15.52 -33.62
CA ARG A 66 33.80 -14.88 -32.98
C ARG A 66 33.35 -13.70 -32.13
N ALA A 67 34.07 -13.44 -31.05
CA ALA A 67 33.86 -12.22 -30.27
C ALA A 67 34.20 -10.99 -31.12
N LEU A 68 33.36 -9.96 -31.04
CA LEU A 68 33.61 -8.66 -31.67
C LEU A 68 34.58 -7.85 -30.80
N THR A 69 35.87 -8.19 -30.86
CA THR A 69 36.95 -7.44 -30.21
C THR A 69 37.70 -6.59 -31.24
N PRO A 70 38.24 -5.42 -30.86
CA PRO A 70 39.08 -4.62 -31.77
C PRO A 70 40.18 -5.45 -32.42
N GLY A 71 40.30 -5.36 -33.75
CA GLY A 71 41.23 -6.08 -34.61
C GLY A 71 40.77 -7.47 -35.06
N ALA A 72 39.65 -8.00 -34.54
CA ALA A 72 39.18 -9.34 -34.88
C ALA A 72 38.79 -9.49 -36.35
N ILE A 73 38.20 -8.44 -36.94
CA ILE A 73 37.81 -8.43 -38.35
C ILE A 73 39.06 -8.25 -39.22
N ALA A 74 39.95 -7.32 -38.83
CA ALA A 74 41.17 -7.01 -39.56
C ALA A 74 42.13 -8.22 -39.71
N ALA A 75 42.07 -9.21 -38.80
CA ALA A 75 42.88 -10.42 -38.83
C ALA A 75 42.69 -11.30 -40.10
N PHE A 76 41.65 -11.03 -40.89
CA PHE A 76 41.42 -11.72 -42.16
C PHE A 76 42.29 -11.18 -43.31
N HIS A 77 42.85 -9.96 -43.23
CA HIS A 77 43.85 -9.42 -44.18
C HIS A 77 43.52 -9.66 -45.67
N GLY A 78 42.39 -9.14 -46.14
CA GLY A 78 41.95 -9.31 -47.53
C GLY A 78 41.34 -10.67 -47.88
N LYS A 79 41.10 -11.55 -46.89
CA LYS A 79 40.48 -12.88 -47.10
C LYS A 79 38.96 -12.87 -47.04
N LEU A 80 38.32 -11.73 -46.84
CA LEU A 80 36.86 -11.61 -46.91
C LEU A 80 36.47 -10.95 -48.22
N ASP A 81 35.38 -11.44 -48.79
CA ASP A 81 34.85 -10.92 -50.05
C ASP A 81 33.65 -9.99 -49.77
N VAL A 82 32.88 -10.26 -48.71
CA VAL A 82 31.74 -9.43 -48.29
C VAL A 82 31.73 -9.28 -46.77
N ILE A 83 31.45 -8.08 -46.27
CA ILE A 83 31.15 -7.82 -44.85
C ILE A 83 29.78 -7.17 -44.76
N VAL A 84 28.91 -7.69 -43.90
CA VAL A 84 27.57 -7.14 -43.66
C VAL A 84 27.44 -6.73 -42.21
N VAL A 85 27.09 -5.46 -41.99
CA VAL A 85 26.71 -4.88 -40.70
C VAL A 85 25.21 -4.55 -40.82
N PRO A 86 24.30 -5.43 -40.39
CA PRO A 86 22.86 -5.24 -40.61
C PRO A 86 22.33 -3.95 -39.96
N ASP A 87 22.92 -3.57 -38.84
CA ASP A 87 22.62 -2.36 -38.08
C ASP A 87 23.91 -1.75 -37.51
N ALA A 88 24.17 -0.49 -37.85
CA ALA A 88 25.27 0.32 -37.39
C ALA A 88 25.27 0.54 -35.87
N THR A 89 24.10 0.55 -35.21
CA THR A 89 24.01 0.74 -33.76
C THR A 89 24.35 -0.54 -32.98
N ALA A 90 24.32 -1.69 -33.65
CA ALA A 90 24.67 -2.98 -33.06
C ALA A 90 26.18 -3.18 -32.83
N VAL A 91 27.02 -2.22 -33.25
CA VAL A 91 28.47 -2.25 -33.04
C VAL A 91 28.93 -1.13 -32.10
N PRO A 92 29.91 -1.36 -31.21
CA PRO A 92 30.34 -0.34 -30.24
C PRO A 92 30.93 0.93 -30.88
N SER A 93 31.56 0.80 -32.04
CA SER A 93 32.13 1.91 -32.81
C SER A 93 32.09 1.55 -34.29
N LEU A 94 31.18 2.19 -35.03
CA LEU A 94 31.08 1.97 -36.47
C LEU A 94 32.41 2.32 -37.17
N VAL A 95 33.02 3.45 -36.83
CA VAL A 95 34.29 3.92 -37.40
C VAL A 95 35.38 2.85 -37.29
N ALA A 96 35.55 2.24 -36.12
CA ALA A 96 36.52 1.17 -35.92
C ALA A 96 36.21 -0.07 -36.78
N VAL A 97 34.93 -0.46 -36.86
CA VAL A 97 34.49 -1.57 -37.73
C VAL A 97 34.77 -1.27 -39.19
N LEU A 98 34.54 -0.04 -39.65
CA LEU A 98 34.84 0.38 -41.04
C LEU A 98 36.34 0.32 -41.34
N ASP A 99 37.20 0.77 -40.40
CA ASP A 99 38.66 0.70 -40.55
C ASP A 99 39.16 -0.75 -40.61
N GLU A 100 38.59 -1.62 -39.78
CA GLU A 100 38.92 -3.05 -39.80
C GLU A 100 38.40 -3.75 -41.06
N ALA A 101 37.17 -3.44 -41.46
CA ALA A 101 36.55 -3.98 -42.67
C ALA A 101 37.41 -3.66 -43.90
N ARG A 102 37.93 -2.43 -44.00
CA ARG A 102 38.82 -2.02 -45.09
C ARG A 102 40.09 -2.89 -45.20
N ARG A 103 40.65 -3.33 -44.07
CA ARG A 103 41.83 -4.21 -44.02
C ARG A 103 41.48 -5.69 -44.28
N ALA A 104 40.26 -6.09 -43.93
CA ALA A 104 39.81 -7.46 -44.02
C ALA A 104 39.28 -7.84 -45.40
N LEU A 105 38.73 -6.86 -46.12
CA LEU A 105 38.21 -6.99 -47.49
C LEU A 105 39.33 -7.00 -48.54
N GLY A 106 39.19 -7.83 -49.57
CA GLY A 106 40.04 -7.80 -50.75
C GLY A 106 39.81 -6.55 -51.63
N SER A 107 40.52 -6.41 -52.74
CA SER A 107 40.36 -5.29 -53.69
C SER A 107 38.97 -5.20 -54.31
N ASP A 108 38.30 -6.34 -54.48
CA ASP A 108 36.92 -6.46 -54.97
C ASP A 108 35.93 -6.69 -53.83
N GLY A 109 36.36 -6.41 -52.60
CA GLY A 109 35.60 -6.66 -51.39
C GLY A 109 34.49 -5.63 -51.20
N ILE A 110 33.33 -6.10 -50.72
CA ILE A 110 32.13 -5.28 -50.56
C ILE A 110 31.79 -5.17 -49.08
N LEU A 111 31.55 -3.94 -48.62
CA LEU A 111 30.99 -3.66 -47.30
C LEU A 111 29.52 -3.26 -47.45
N VAL A 112 28.65 -3.79 -46.61
CA VAL A 112 27.26 -3.38 -46.50
C VAL A 112 26.97 -2.96 -45.07
N VAL A 113 26.44 -1.76 -44.87
CA VAL A 113 26.08 -1.23 -43.55
C VAL A 113 24.65 -0.71 -43.58
N GLY A 114 23.78 -1.24 -42.72
CA GLY A 114 22.46 -0.68 -42.46
C GLY A 114 22.50 0.34 -41.33
N ALA A 115 21.73 1.41 -41.42
CA ALA A 115 21.47 2.33 -40.31
C ALA A 115 20.02 2.79 -40.34
N GLU A 116 19.44 3.04 -39.17
CA GLU A 116 18.10 3.58 -39.05
C GLU A 116 18.10 5.12 -39.16
N PRO A 117 17.11 5.74 -39.86
CA PRO A 117 16.93 7.19 -39.86
C PRO A 117 16.66 7.73 -38.46
N GLU A 118 17.19 8.93 -38.18
CA GLU A 118 16.93 9.66 -36.93
C GLU A 118 15.42 9.95 -36.72
N ASP A 119 14.72 10.29 -37.81
CA ASP A 119 13.27 10.56 -37.82
C ASP A 119 12.42 9.32 -38.15
N ALA A 120 12.97 8.11 -38.07
CA ALA A 120 12.20 6.92 -38.43
C ALA A 120 11.01 6.73 -37.47
N PRO A 121 9.81 6.38 -37.95
CA PRO A 121 8.70 6.03 -37.08
C PRO A 121 9.05 4.79 -36.24
N VAL A 122 9.29 5.00 -34.94
CA VAL A 122 9.65 4.02 -33.90
C VAL A 122 10.68 2.96 -34.37
N PRO A 123 11.97 3.09 -33.97
CA PRO A 123 13.05 2.19 -34.39
C PRO A 123 12.70 0.72 -34.16
N MET A 124 13.07 -0.19 -35.07
CA MET A 124 12.58 -1.58 -35.06
C MET A 124 13.29 -2.47 -34.02
N GLU A 125 14.47 -2.06 -33.57
CA GLU A 125 15.14 -2.62 -32.41
C GLU A 125 15.44 -1.47 -31.45
N VAL A 126 15.04 -1.60 -30.18
CA VAL A 126 15.46 -0.64 -29.15
C VAL A 126 16.89 -0.99 -28.78
N SER A 127 17.85 -0.57 -29.61
CA SER A 127 19.26 -0.60 -29.24
C SER A 127 19.48 0.52 -28.22
N GLY A 128 19.74 0.13 -26.96
CA GLY A 128 19.94 1.09 -25.87
C GLY A 128 21.26 1.88 -25.95
N ARG A 129 21.84 2.10 -27.14
CA ARG A 129 23.16 2.73 -27.31
C ARG A 129 23.28 3.54 -28.60
N SER A 130 23.99 4.67 -28.45
CA SER A 130 24.50 5.64 -29.43
C SER A 130 23.46 6.36 -30.30
N SER A 131 23.75 7.62 -30.60
CA SER A 131 22.98 8.44 -31.54
C SER A 131 22.84 7.71 -32.90
N PRO A 132 21.63 7.64 -33.49
CA PRO A 132 21.42 7.00 -34.77
C PRO A 132 22.30 7.65 -35.86
N VAL A 133 22.95 6.85 -36.69
CA VAL A 133 23.77 7.35 -37.79
C VAL A 133 22.86 7.76 -38.94
N GLY A 134 22.71 9.07 -39.15
CA GLY A 134 21.87 9.61 -40.22
C GLY A 134 22.38 9.25 -41.62
N PHE A 135 21.52 9.45 -42.64
CA PHE A 135 21.81 9.14 -44.05
C PHE A 135 23.15 9.72 -44.55
N THR A 136 23.34 11.03 -44.38
CA THR A 136 24.54 11.75 -44.86
C THR A 136 25.79 11.27 -44.12
N GLN A 137 25.67 11.10 -42.80
CA GLN A 137 26.77 10.64 -41.96
C GLN A 137 27.20 9.21 -42.33
N LEU A 138 26.25 8.30 -42.58
CA LEU A 138 26.56 6.93 -43.00
C LEU A 138 27.32 6.93 -44.33
N HIS A 139 26.86 7.75 -45.29
CA HIS A 139 27.51 7.91 -46.59
C HIS A 139 28.94 8.43 -46.44
N GLU A 140 29.15 9.53 -45.71
CA GLU A 140 30.46 10.14 -45.50
C GLU A 140 31.45 9.18 -44.81
N LEU A 141 31.00 8.47 -43.78
CA LEU A 141 31.83 7.49 -43.06
C LEU A 141 32.31 6.36 -43.98
N CYS A 142 31.45 5.90 -44.90
CA CYS A 142 31.81 4.89 -45.90
C CYS A 142 32.69 5.48 -47.01
N ALA A 143 32.36 6.66 -47.54
CA ALA A 143 33.05 7.30 -48.65
C ALA A 143 34.48 7.72 -48.28
N ALA A 144 34.75 7.96 -46.99
CA ALA A 144 36.10 8.18 -46.49
C ALA A 144 37.05 6.97 -46.66
N ARG A 145 36.52 5.76 -46.91
CA ARG A 145 37.30 4.50 -46.91
C ARG A 145 37.21 3.70 -48.20
N PHE A 146 36.16 3.91 -48.98
CA PHE A 146 35.85 3.17 -50.20
C PHE A 146 35.65 4.13 -51.36
N GLY A 147 36.13 3.73 -52.55
CA GLY A 147 36.06 4.57 -53.76
C GLY A 147 34.64 4.81 -54.27
N GLU A 148 33.72 3.86 -54.04
CA GLU A 148 32.33 3.90 -54.48
C GLU A 148 31.40 3.56 -53.31
N VAL A 149 30.39 4.39 -53.08
CA VAL A 149 29.34 4.15 -52.08
C VAL A 149 27.98 4.34 -52.72
N ARG A 150 27.16 3.30 -52.66
CA ARG A 150 25.78 3.32 -53.13
C ARG A 150 24.84 3.26 -51.94
N MET A 151 23.96 4.25 -51.84
CA MET A 151 22.91 4.29 -50.82
C MET A 151 21.63 3.64 -51.34
N VAL A 152 21.00 2.81 -50.51
CA VAL A 152 19.74 2.12 -50.79
C VAL A 152 18.78 2.33 -49.63
N GLY A 153 17.51 2.61 -49.92
CA GLY A 153 16.45 2.66 -48.91
C GLY A 153 15.79 1.30 -48.75
N ARG A 154 15.57 0.88 -47.51
CA ARG A 154 14.78 -0.31 -47.14
C ARG A 154 13.53 0.15 -46.42
N GLY A 155 12.38 -0.37 -46.81
CA GLY A 155 11.12 -0.18 -46.09
C GLY A 155 10.10 -1.23 -46.51
N PRO A 156 9.16 -1.60 -45.63
CA PRO A 156 8.06 -2.46 -45.96
C PRO A 156 7.10 -1.68 -46.85
N PHE A 157 6.49 -2.41 -47.77
CA PHE A 157 5.39 -1.89 -48.54
C PHE A 157 4.32 -2.97 -48.63
N VAL A 158 3.07 -2.54 -48.76
CA VAL A 158 1.96 -3.43 -49.06
C VAL A 158 1.65 -3.25 -50.53
N GLY A 159 1.94 -4.29 -51.33
CA GLY A 159 1.66 -4.32 -52.75
C GLY A 159 0.73 -5.46 -53.11
N TYR A 160 -0.08 -5.27 -54.15
CA TYR A 160 -0.83 -6.33 -54.79
C TYR A 160 -0.12 -6.74 -56.08
N THR A 161 0.26 -8.01 -56.18
CA THR A 161 0.86 -8.56 -57.40
C THR A 161 -0.24 -9.11 -58.30
N LEU A 162 -0.33 -8.59 -59.53
CA LEU A 162 -1.18 -9.14 -60.58
C LEU A 162 -0.27 -9.76 -61.63
N ALA A 163 -0.33 -11.08 -61.76
CA ALA A 163 0.45 -11.82 -62.75
C ALA A 163 -0.49 -12.30 -63.87
N THR A 164 -0.16 -11.97 -65.11
CA THR A 164 -0.75 -12.65 -66.27
C THR A 164 -0.06 -14.00 -66.43
N LEU A 165 -0.83 -15.08 -66.48
CA LEU A 165 -0.32 -16.45 -66.67
C LEU A 165 0.10 -16.75 -68.12
N ASP A 166 0.23 -15.71 -68.95
CA ASP A 166 0.67 -15.83 -70.34
C ASP A 166 2.20 -15.85 -70.37
N GLU A 167 2.79 -16.86 -71.02
CA GLU A 167 4.24 -17.08 -71.10
C GLU A 167 4.96 -15.97 -71.89
N ALA A 168 4.22 -15.16 -72.67
CA ALA A 168 4.78 -14.11 -73.52
C ALA A 168 4.95 -12.74 -72.83
N ALA A 169 4.55 -12.59 -71.57
CA ALA A 169 4.65 -11.30 -70.87
C ALA A 169 6.07 -11.06 -70.33
N GLU A 170 6.85 -10.25 -71.03
CA GLU A 170 8.17 -9.78 -70.56
C GLU A 170 8.02 -8.44 -69.81
N GLY A 171 8.35 -8.44 -68.52
CA GLY A 171 8.50 -7.23 -67.71
C GLY A 171 7.67 -7.22 -66.43
N VAL A 172 8.19 -6.52 -65.41
CA VAL A 172 7.51 -6.24 -64.15
C VAL A 172 7.26 -4.74 -64.08
N ALA A 173 5.99 -4.34 -63.96
CA ALA A 173 5.62 -2.95 -63.75
C ALA A 173 5.19 -2.73 -62.29
N LEU A 174 5.83 -1.77 -61.61
CA LEU A 174 5.41 -1.31 -60.29
C LEU A 174 4.63 0.00 -60.44
N ASP A 175 3.33 -0.04 -60.12
CA ASP A 175 2.47 1.15 -60.13
C ASP A 175 2.35 1.72 -58.71
N THR A 176 2.96 2.89 -58.48
CA THR A 176 2.95 3.59 -57.19
C THR A 176 1.89 4.70 -57.12
N ARG A 177 1.00 4.83 -58.11
CA ARG A 177 0.00 5.92 -58.17
C ARG A 177 -1.03 5.90 -57.02
N LEU A 178 -1.13 4.80 -56.28
CA LEU A 178 -1.99 4.69 -55.09
C LEU A 178 -1.33 5.23 -53.81
N VAL A 179 -0.05 5.61 -53.86
CA VAL A 179 0.64 6.26 -52.75
C VAL A 179 0.37 7.76 -52.86
N ASP A 180 -0.60 8.25 -52.09
CA ASP A 180 -0.89 9.69 -52.01
C ASP A 180 0.20 10.40 -51.20
N GLY A 181 0.86 11.41 -51.80
CA GLY A 181 1.85 12.25 -51.14
C GLY A 181 3.31 11.87 -51.43
N ASP A 182 4.21 12.31 -50.55
CA ASP A 182 5.64 11.97 -50.64
C ASP A 182 5.83 10.46 -50.41
N PRO A 183 6.78 9.81 -51.12
CA PRO A 183 7.08 8.42 -50.88
C PRO A 183 7.40 8.21 -49.39
N PRO A 184 6.94 7.10 -48.79
CA PRO A 184 7.19 6.85 -47.38
C PRO A 184 8.70 6.87 -47.12
N LYS A 185 9.11 7.59 -46.07
CA LYS A 185 10.51 7.59 -45.62
C LYS A 185 10.95 6.14 -45.40
N PRO A 186 12.15 5.73 -45.87
CA PRO A 186 12.64 4.38 -45.66
C PRO A 186 12.82 4.10 -44.15
N GLU A 187 12.59 2.87 -43.74
CA GLU A 187 12.82 2.42 -42.36
C GLU A 187 14.30 2.27 -42.04
N ALA A 188 15.12 1.97 -43.05
CA ALA A 188 16.57 1.92 -42.92
C ALA A 188 17.25 2.38 -44.19
N PHE A 189 18.42 2.99 -44.04
CA PHE A 189 19.35 3.25 -45.12
C PHE A 189 20.42 2.18 -45.13
N ILE A 190 20.83 1.75 -46.32
CA ILE A 190 21.86 0.74 -46.52
C ILE A 190 22.94 1.38 -47.38
N ALA A 191 24.15 1.49 -46.84
CA ALA A 191 25.34 1.84 -47.61
C ALA A 191 25.99 0.56 -48.14
N VAL A 192 26.14 0.45 -49.46
CA VAL A 192 26.92 -0.58 -50.13
C VAL A 192 28.20 0.06 -50.65
N ALA A 193 29.33 -0.25 -50.03
CA ALA A 193 30.62 0.40 -50.26
C ALA A 193 31.66 -0.59 -50.82
N SER A 194 32.46 -0.14 -51.79
CA SER A 194 33.47 -0.95 -52.50
C SER A 194 34.50 -0.05 -53.19
N ASP A 195 35.67 -0.57 -53.56
CA ASP A 195 36.60 0.16 -54.44
C ASP A 195 36.25 0.01 -55.93
N SER A 196 35.40 -0.96 -56.25
CA SER A 196 34.93 -1.26 -57.60
C SER A 196 33.42 -1.09 -57.70
N ALA A 197 32.93 -0.67 -58.87
CA ALA A 197 31.50 -0.50 -59.12
C ALA A 197 30.71 -1.79 -58.84
N VAL A 198 29.68 -1.67 -58.00
CA VAL A 198 28.85 -2.81 -57.58
C VAL A 198 27.56 -2.86 -58.41
N ALA A 199 27.41 -3.93 -59.19
CA ALA A 199 26.20 -4.18 -59.97
C ALA A 199 25.09 -4.72 -59.04
N LEU A 200 24.19 -3.81 -58.63
CA LEU A 200 22.95 -4.13 -57.93
C LEU A 200 21.76 -3.58 -58.70
N GLU A 201 20.64 -4.29 -58.67
CA GLU A 201 19.38 -3.81 -59.21
C GLU A 201 18.94 -2.53 -58.47
N ALA A 202 18.32 -1.60 -59.20
CA ALA A 202 17.84 -0.34 -58.62
C ALA A 202 16.73 -0.55 -57.59
N LEU A 203 15.93 -1.61 -57.76
CA LEU A 203 14.80 -1.96 -56.93
C LEU A 203 14.67 -3.48 -56.89
N ALA A 204 14.42 -4.03 -55.71
CA ALA A 204 14.03 -5.43 -55.56
C ALA A 204 12.77 -5.53 -54.69
N VAL A 205 11.81 -6.33 -55.15
CA VAL A 205 10.64 -6.72 -54.36
C VAL A 205 10.87 -8.12 -53.83
N VAL A 206 11.08 -8.23 -52.52
CA VAL A 206 11.33 -9.52 -51.88
C VAL A 206 10.03 -10.06 -51.32
N GLN A 207 9.54 -11.15 -51.89
CA GLN A 207 8.40 -11.88 -51.33
C GLN A 207 8.85 -12.62 -50.07
N VAL A 208 8.13 -12.38 -48.97
CA VAL A 208 8.28 -13.17 -47.75
C VAL A 208 7.21 -14.25 -47.75
N ALA A 209 7.64 -15.52 -47.67
CA ALA A 209 6.72 -16.64 -47.62
C ALA A 209 5.77 -16.54 -46.41
N PRO A 210 4.47 -16.84 -46.58
CA PRO A 210 3.50 -16.73 -45.50
C PRO A 210 3.84 -17.65 -44.32
N GLU A 211 4.49 -18.79 -44.55
CA GLU A 211 4.97 -19.70 -43.51
C GLU A 211 6.00 -19.02 -42.61
N VAL A 212 6.89 -18.19 -43.16
CA VAL A 212 7.85 -17.39 -42.39
C VAL A 212 7.08 -16.37 -41.55
N LEU A 213 6.09 -15.69 -42.13
CA LEU A 213 5.22 -14.77 -41.37
C LEU A 213 4.44 -15.50 -40.26
N HIS A 214 3.95 -16.72 -40.51
CA HIS A 214 3.23 -17.52 -39.52
C HIS A 214 4.15 -17.98 -38.39
N THR A 215 5.35 -18.49 -38.72
CA THR A 215 6.34 -18.92 -37.72
C THR A 215 6.78 -17.76 -36.84
N LEU A 216 7.02 -16.61 -37.48
CA LEU A 216 7.33 -15.37 -36.78
C LEU A 216 6.16 -14.95 -35.88
N ARG A 217 4.95 -14.82 -36.41
CA ARG A 217 3.75 -14.48 -35.62
C ARG A 217 3.52 -15.43 -34.44
N ALA A 218 3.74 -16.73 -34.65
CA ALA A 218 3.63 -17.74 -33.59
C ALA A 218 4.69 -17.53 -32.50
N ALA A 219 5.94 -17.23 -32.86
CA ALA A 219 6.99 -16.93 -31.91
C ALA A 219 6.70 -15.66 -31.09
N ALA A 220 6.31 -14.55 -31.72
CA ALA A 220 5.96 -13.34 -30.96
C ALA A 220 4.71 -13.52 -30.12
N ARG A 221 3.74 -14.32 -30.60
CA ARG A 221 2.57 -14.69 -29.82
C ARG A 221 2.98 -15.49 -28.58
N GLY A 222 3.90 -16.45 -28.72
CA GLY A 222 4.46 -17.20 -27.60
C GLY A 222 5.17 -16.31 -26.58
N ASP A 223 5.99 -15.36 -27.03
CA ASP A 223 6.65 -14.38 -26.14
C ASP A 223 5.62 -13.48 -25.42
N LEU A 224 4.58 -13.06 -26.13
CA LEU A 224 3.51 -12.25 -25.55
C LEU A 224 2.69 -13.07 -24.54
N GLU A 225 2.35 -14.30 -24.87
CA GLU A 225 1.66 -15.25 -23.99
C GLU A 225 2.50 -15.55 -22.74
N ALA A 226 3.82 -15.69 -22.86
CA ALA A 226 4.72 -15.85 -21.72
C ALA A 226 4.77 -14.61 -20.82
N LYS A 227 4.84 -13.40 -21.40
CA LYS A 227 4.79 -12.13 -20.66
C LYS A 227 3.43 -11.91 -19.98
N VAL A 228 2.34 -12.32 -20.64
CA VAL A 228 0.99 -12.29 -20.04
C VAL A 228 0.91 -13.28 -18.88
N ALA A 229 1.39 -14.52 -19.05
CA ALA A 229 1.42 -15.51 -17.99
C ALA A 229 2.28 -15.06 -16.78
N GLU A 230 3.43 -14.40 -17.03
CA GLU A 230 4.26 -13.81 -15.98
C GLU A 230 3.50 -12.70 -15.22
N ARG A 231 2.78 -11.83 -15.95
CA ARG A 231 1.95 -10.79 -15.34
C ARG A 231 0.79 -11.37 -14.53
N ASP A 232 0.14 -12.41 -15.05
CA ASP A 232 -0.94 -13.11 -14.36
C ASP A 232 -0.42 -13.79 -13.09
N GLN A 233 0.80 -14.33 -13.10
CA GLN A 233 1.44 -14.88 -11.90
C GLN A 233 1.73 -13.78 -10.88
N LYS A 234 2.30 -12.65 -11.31
CA LYS A 234 2.52 -11.49 -10.41
C LYS A 234 1.22 -10.95 -9.82
N LEU A 235 0.12 -10.95 -10.59
CA LEU A 235 -1.20 -10.57 -10.08
C LEU A 235 -1.68 -11.54 -9.01
N LYS A 236 -1.55 -12.86 -9.22
CA LYS A 236 -1.90 -13.87 -8.21
C LYS A 236 -1.08 -13.71 -6.92
N ASP A 237 0.22 -13.43 -7.04
CA ASP A 237 1.08 -13.23 -5.88
C ASP A 237 0.67 -11.99 -5.07
N VAL A 238 0.29 -10.90 -5.77
CA VAL A 238 -0.25 -9.68 -5.14
C VAL A 238 -1.60 -9.93 -4.48
N GLU A 239 -2.50 -10.66 -5.15
CA GLU A 239 -3.80 -11.05 -4.59
C GLU A 239 -3.63 -11.91 -3.34
N GLN A 240 -2.72 -12.88 -3.36
CA GLN A 240 -2.41 -13.71 -2.20
C GLN A 240 -1.83 -12.88 -1.05
N ALA A 241 -0.87 -12.00 -1.32
CA ALA A 241 -0.31 -11.10 -0.31
C ALA A 241 -1.38 -10.18 0.30
N SER A 242 -2.35 -9.73 -0.50
CA SER A 242 -3.48 -8.92 -0.03
C SER A 242 -4.41 -9.72 0.88
N ALA A 243 -4.70 -10.98 0.54
CA ALA A 243 -5.53 -11.87 1.35
C ALA A 243 -4.88 -12.17 2.70
N GLU A 244 -3.56 -12.43 2.72
CA GLU A 244 -2.82 -12.65 3.96
C GLU A 244 -2.81 -11.42 4.88
N ARG A 245 -2.64 -10.22 4.30
CA ARG A 245 -2.74 -8.96 5.05
C ARG A 245 -4.13 -8.76 5.63
N TRP A 246 -5.18 -9.09 4.88
CA TRP A 246 -6.56 -8.96 5.35
C TRP A 246 -6.85 -9.91 6.52
N VAL A 247 -6.39 -11.16 6.47
CA VAL A 247 -6.51 -12.10 7.61
C VAL A 247 -5.76 -11.60 8.85
N LYS A 248 -4.56 -11.01 8.68
CA LYS A 248 -3.83 -10.39 9.79
C LYS A 248 -4.61 -9.22 10.39
N LEU A 249 -5.23 -8.39 9.55
CA LEU A 249 -6.03 -7.24 9.98
C LEU A 249 -7.25 -7.71 10.79
N GLN A 250 -7.96 -8.74 10.33
CA GLN A 250 -9.07 -9.33 11.10
C GLN A 250 -8.63 -9.90 12.46
N ARG A 251 -7.45 -10.54 12.54
CA ARG A 251 -6.91 -11.03 13.82
C ARG A 251 -6.61 -9.88 14.78
N LEU A 252 -6.07 -8.78 14.28
CA LEU A 252 -5.82 -7.58 15.08
C LEU A 252 -7.12 -6.92 15.54
N GLU A 253 -8.13 -6.83 14.69
CA GLU A 253 -9.47 -6.33 15.06
C GLU A 253 -10.10 -7.19 16.17
N HIS A 254 -10.03 -8.51 16.06
CA HIS A 254 -10.50 -9.41 17.10
C HIS A 254 -9.73 -9.24 18.42
N GLY A 255 -8.39 -9.14 18.36
CA GLY A 255 -7.57 -8.90 19.54
C GLY A 255 -7.86 -7.55 20.21
N LEU A 256 -8.12 -6.50 19.42
CA LEU A 256 -8.56 -5.20 19.94
C LEU A 256 -9.91 -5.30 20.66
N LYS A 257 -10.87 -6.02 20.08
CA LYS A 257 -12.19 -6.21 20.70
C LYS A 257 -12.11 -6.98 22.02
N GLU A 258 -11.27 -8.01 22.09
CA GLU A 258 -11.00 -8.75 23.33
C GLU A 258 -10.40 -7.83 24.41
N LEU A 259 -9.41 -7.00 24.05
CA LEU A 259 -8.82 -6.02 24.97
C LEU A 259 -9.83 -4.96 25.43
N GLU A 260 -10.72 -4.49 24.55
CA GLU A 260 -11.80 -3.57 24.90
C GLU A 260 -12.79 -4.20 25.90
N ASP A 261 -13.17 -5.46 25.69
CA ASP A 261 -14.05 -6.21 26.60
C ASP A 261 -13.38 -6.45 27.96
N GLU A 262 -12.07 -6.76 27.98
CA GLU A 262 -11.28 -6.84 29.22
C GLU A 262 -11.24 -5.50 29.95
N HIS A 263 -11.03 -4.39 29.23
CA HIS A 263 -11.08 -3.05 29.82
C HIS A 263 -12.44 -2.69 30.40
N ARG A 264 -13.52 -3.10 29.72
CA ARG A 264 -14.89 -2.90 30.20
C ARG A 264 -15.12 -3.68 31.51
N LYS A 265 -14.72 -4.95 31.55
CA LYS A 265 -14.78 -5.79 32.76
C LYS A 265 -13.94 -5.23 33.91
N ALA A 266 -12.76 -4.71 33.62
CA ALA A 266 -11.89 -4.08 34.62
C ALA A 266 -12.52 -2.80 35.20
N ARG A 267 -13.12 -1.95 34.35
CA ARG A 267 -13.89 -0.78 34.78
C ARG A 267 -15.08 -1.17 35.66
N ASP A 268 -15.88 -2.16 35.25
CA ASP A 268 -17.03 -2.62 36.05
C ASP A 268 -16.59 -3.20 37.40
N LYS A 269 -15.43 -3.88 37.45
CA LYS A 269 -14.84 -4.36 38.69
C LYS A 269 -14.41 -3.20 39.59
N ALA A 270 -13.76 -2.17 39.03
CA ALA A 270 -13.36 -0.99 39.78
C ALA A 270 -14.56 -0.25 40.38
N VAL A 271 -15.64 -0.06 39.59
CA VAL A 271 -16.89 0.57 40.06
C VAL A 271 -17.52 -0.19 41.23
N ARG A 272 -17.52 -1.53 41.19
CA ARG A 272 -18.03 -2.36 42.31
C ARG A 272 -17.23 -2.21 43.57
N LEU A 273 -15.90 -2.31 43.47
CA LEU A 273 -15.01 -2.15 44.63
C LEU A 273 -15.14 -0.75 45.22
N GLN A 274 -15.30 0.28 44.38
CA GLN A 274 -15.54 1.64 44.85
C GLN A 274 -16.86 1.74 45.63
N LYS A 275 -17.93 1.09 45.15
CA LYS A 275 -19.20 1.02 45.88
C LYS A 275 -19.08 0.25 47.20
N GLU A 276 -18.39 -0.88 47.21
CA GLU A 276 -18.11 -1.65 48.44
C GLU A 276 -17.33 -0.80 49.46
N LEU A 277 -16.32 -0.05 49.03
CA LEU A 277 -15.58 0.89 49.89
C LEU A 277 -16.46 2.03 50.41
N GLU A 278 -17.39 2.56 49.61
CA GLU A 278 -18.35 3.57 50.05
C GLU A 278 -19.34 3.03 51.08
N ASP A 279 -19.85 1.81 50.86
CA ASP A 279 -20.77 1.14 51.78
C ASP A 279 -20.05 0.77 53.09
N GLU A 280 -18.79 0.32 53.04
CA GLU A 280 -17.95 0.14 54.23
C GLU A 280 -17.70 1.47 54.97
N ARG A 281 -17.43 2.57 54.26
CA ARG A 281 -17.26 3.90 54.87
C ARG A 281 -18.54 4.37 55.58
N LYS A 282 -19.71 4.17 54.96
CA LYS A 282 -21.02 4.47 55.59
C LYS A 282 -21.26 3.58 56.80
N LEU A 283 -20.91 2.30 56.73
CA LEU A 283 -20.99 1.38 57.87
C LEU A 283 -20.09 1.85 59.02
N ARG A 284 -18.83 2.24 58.73
CA ARG A 284 -17.90 2.80 59.72
C ARG A 284 -18.45 4.08 60.34
N GLN A 285 -18.98 5.00 59.54
CA GLN A 285 -19.62 6.24 60.04
C GLN A 285 -20.83 5.93 60.93
N ARG A 286 -21.63 4.93 60.59
CA ARG A 286 -22.78 4.49 61.40
C ARG A 286 -22.33 3.89 62.72
N ILE A 287 -21.34 2.99 62.71
CA ILE A 287 -20.74 2.41 63.92
C ILE A 287 -20.11 3.50 64.80
N GLU A 288 -19.45 4.50 64.21
CA GLU A 288 -18.86 5.62 64.94
C GLU A 288 -19.94 6.51 65.58
N LEU A 289 -21.01 6.84 64.85
CA LEU A 289 -22.16 7.56 65.39
C LEU A 289 -22.86 6.78 66.51
N ASP A 290 -23.09 5.48 66.32
CA ASP A 290 -23.66 4.61 67.35
C ASP A 290 -22.75 4.53 68.59
N ALA A 291 -21.43 4.44 68.41
CA ALA A 291 -20.46 4.49 69.51
C ALA A 291 -20.46 5.86 70.23
N GLN A 292 -20.64 6.97 69.51
CA GLN A 292 -20.79 8.31 70.11
C GLN A 292 -22.11 8.45 70.90
N MET A 293 -23.20 7.87 70.40
CA MET A 293 -24.48 7.80 71.11
C MET A 293 -24.36 6.94 72.37
N THR A 294 -23.65 5.82 72.28
CA THR A 294 -23.37 4.94 73.42
C THR A 294 -22.49 5.62 74.47
N ARG A 295 -21.58 6.52 74.08
CA ARG A 295 -20.78 7.36 75.01
C ARG A 295 -21.57 8.50 75.69
N ARG A 296 -22.78 8.82 75.21
CA ARG A 296 -23.66 9.85 75.81
C ARG A 296 -24.76 9.28 76.73
N ALA A 297 -24.86 7.96 76.86
CA ALA A 297 -25.72 7.31 77.84
C ALA A 297 -24.97 7.08 79.17
N PRO A 298 -25.50 7.49 80.34
CA PRO A 298 -24.82 7.26 81.62
C PRO A 298 -24.92 5.78 82.03
N GLU A 299 -23.75 5.17 82.20
CA GLU A 299 -23.42 3.91 82.91
C GLU A 299 -24.24 2.64 82.60
N LEU A 300 -23.71 1.81 81.70
CA LEU A 300 -24.02 0.37 81.64
C LEU A 300 -22.73 -0.49 81.62
N PRO A 301 -22.79 -1.75 82.10
CA PRO A 301 -21.63 -2.55 82.47
C PRO A 301 -20.86 -3.08 81.26
N LYS A 302 -19.53 -3.00 81.32
CA LYS A 302 -18.61 -3.58 80.31
C LYS A 302 -18.68 -5.12 80.35
N GLY A 303 -19.39 -5.71 79.39
CA GLY A 303 -19.36 -7.16 79.14
C GLY A 303 -18.08 -7.57 78.38
N PRO A 304 -17.38 -8.64 78.78
CA PRO A 304 -16.09 -9.07 78.18
C PRO A 304 -16.15 -9.78 76.81
N ASP A 305 -17.32 -9.88 76.16
CA ASP A 305 -17.50 -10.74 74.96
C ASP A 305 -17.40 -10.03 73.59
N LEU A 306 -17.16 -8.72 73.53
CA LEU A 306 -17.09 -7.97 72.26
C LEU A 306 -15.69 -7.95 71.62
N GLN A 307 -14.65 -8.32 72.37
CA GLN A 307 -13.27 -8.34 71.88
C GLN A 307 -13.02 -9.34 70.73
N PRO A 308 -13.51 -10.61 70.79
CA PRO A 308 -13.27 -11.57 69.70
C PRO A 308 -14.02 -11.23 68.41
N GLU A 309 -15.18 -10.56 68.49
CA GLU A 309 -15.89 -10.08 67.30
C GLU A 309 -15.18 -8.88 66.67
N LEU A 310 -14.65 -7.96 67.48
CA LEU A 310 -13.84 -6.85 67.01
C LEU A 310 -12.58 -7.34 66.29
N ASP A 311 -11.92 -8.37 66.82
CA ASP A 311 -10.73 -8.95 66.21
C ASP A 311 -11.04 -9.74 64.92
N ARG A 312 -12.20 -10.41 64.84
CA ARG A 312 -12.68 -11.00 63.58
C ARG A 312 -12.97 -9.95 62.52
N VAL A 313 -13.66 -8.85 62.86
CA VAL A 313 -13.94 -7.76 61.92
C VAL A 313 -12.64 -7.09 61.46
N LYS A 314 -11.67 -6.88 62.36
CA LYS A 314 -10.34 -6.36 61.99
C LYS A 314 -9.60 -7.29 61.05
N SER A 315 -9.67 -8.61 61.25
CA SER A 315 -9.03 -9.58 60.35
C SER A 315 -9.69 -9.63 58.97
N SER A 316 -11.03 -9.54 58.91
CA SER A 316 -11.78 -9.44 57.65
C SER A 316 -11.43 -8.15 56.91
N LEU A 317 -11.31 -7.04 57.65
CA LEU A 317 -10.94 -5.74 57.10
C LEU A 317 -9.51 -5.76 56.54
N ALA A 318 -8.55 -6.35 57.26
CA ALA A 318 -7.19 -6.50 56.75
C ALA A 318 -7.17 -7.34 55.45
N GLY A 319 -8.06 -8.34 55.34
CA GLY A 319 -8.24 -9.13 54.12
C GLY A 319 -8.86 -8.36 52.95
N THR A 320 -9.86 -7.52 53.20
CA THR A 320 -10.47 -6.67 52.16
C THR A 320 -9.52 -5.55 51.74
N GLU A 321 -8.78 -4.95 52.69
CA GLU A 321 -7.75 -3.94 52.42
C GLU A 321 -6.59 -4.53 51.58
N ALA A 322 -6.16 -5.76 51.84
CA ALA A 322 -5.15 -6.44 51.02
C ALA A 322 -5.64 -6.74 49.59
N ARG A 323 -6.92 -7.14 49.43
CA ARG A 323 -7.52 -7.34 48.10
C ARG A 323 -7.72 -6.02 47.35
N ALA A 324 -8.12 -4.96 48.05
CA ALA A 324 -8.22 -3.62 47.48
C ALA A 324 -6.84 -3.11 47.02
N ALA A 325 -5.79 -3.35 47.80
CA ALA A 325 -4.42 -2.99 47.43
C ALA A 325 -3.93 -3.75 46.18
N SER A 326 -4.19 -5.06 46.09
CA SER A 326 -3.89 -5.88 44.91
C SER A 326 -4.63 -5.39 43.65
N LEU A 327 -5.91 -5.07 43.78
CA LEU A 327 -6.71 -4.61 42.65
C LEU A 327 -6.37 -3.18 42.23
N ALA A 328 -5.93 -2.33 43.18
CA ALA A 328 -5.36 -1.04 42.86
C ALA A 328 -4.05 -1.18 42.07
N THR A 329 -3.23 -2.20 42.37
CA THR A 329 -2.02 -2.49 41.58
C THR A 329 -2.35 -3.01 40.19
N ASP A 330 -3.34 -3.90 40.05
CA ASP A 330 -3.81 -4.38 38.74
C ASP A 330 -4.43 -3.25 37.89
N LEU A 331 -5.22 -2.37 38.52
CA LEU A 331 -5.80 -1.20 37.85
C LEU A 331 -4.70 -0.25 37.38
N ALA A 332 -3.69 0.02 38.21
CA ALA A 332 -2.56 0.85 37.83
C ALA A 332 -1.77 0.22 36.67
N ALA A 333 -1.58 -1.11 36.67
CA ALA A 333 -0.93 -1.82 35.58
C ALA A 333 -1.75 -1.79 34.28
N ALA A 334 -3.08 -1.93 34.36
CA ALA A 334 -3.97 -1.82 33.20
C ALA A 334 -4.01 -0.38 32.66
N GLN A 335 -4.05 0.62 33.54
CA GLN A 335 -3.96 2.04 33.15
C GLN A 335 -2.63 2.33 32.47
N ALA A 336 -1.51 1.79 32.96
CA ALA A 336 -0.20 1.92 32.32
C ALA A 336 -0.15 1.27 30.92
N ARG A 337 -0.87 0.16 30.69
CA ARG A 337 -0.97 -0.46 29.35
C ARG A 337 -1.81 0.40 28.40
N VAL A 338 -2.90 1.00 28.88
CA VAL A 338 -3.72 1.92 28.07
C VAL A 338 -2.91 3.15 27.67
N THR A 339 -2.24 3.79 28.62
CA THR A 339 -1.42 4.96 28.31
C THR A 339 -0.25 4.63 27.38
N ALA A 340 0.32 3.42 27.47
CA ALA A 340 1.32 2.94 26.51
C ALA A 340 0.73 2.66 25.11
N ALA A 341 -0.50 2.14 25.02
CA ALA A 341 -1.17 1.93 23.75
C ALA A 341 -1.62 3.26 23.10
N GLU A 342 -2.11 4.20 23.90
CA GLU A 342 -2.47 5.56 23.46
C GLU A 342 -1.24 6.31 22.95
N SER A 343 -0.11 6.23 23.66
CA SER A 343 1.14 6.86 23.20
C SER A 343 1.69 6.22 21.92
N ALA A 344 1.60 4.89 21.77
CA ALA A 344 1.95 4.20 20.52
C ALA A 344 1.01 4.61 19.36
N LEU A 345 -0.28 4.81 19.64
CA LEU A 345 -1.24 5.30 18.64
C LEU A 345 -0.92 6.76 18.24
N GLU A 346 -0.63 7.63 19.20
CA GLU A 346 -0.20 9.01 18.92
C GLU A 346 1.12 9.03 18.13
N GLU A 347 2.08 8.18 18.47
CA GLU A 347 3.33 8.04 17.71
C GLU A 347 3.06 7.58 16.27
N SER A 348 2.16 6.61 16.06
CA SER A 348 1.77 6.17 14.72
C SER A 348 1.07 7.27 13.92
N ARG A 349 0.19 8.07 14.55
CA ARG A 349 -0.46 9.23 13.93
C ARG A 349 0.55 10.33 13.59
N ALA A 350 1.51 10.59 14.47
CA ALA A 350 2.60 11.52 14.22
C ALA A 350 3.47 11.06 13.03
N ARG A 351 3.76 9.75 12.91
CA ARG A 351 4.46 9.18 11.76
C ARG A 351 3.67 9.32 10.46
N VAL A 352 2.37 9.03 10.47
CA VAL A 352 1.50 9.22 9.29
C VAL A 352 1.48 10.70 8.87
N LYS A 353 1.41 11.62 9.84
CA LYS A 353 1.49 13.06 9.57
C LYS A 353 2.85 13.49 9.01
N ALA A 354 3.95 12.93 9.52
CA ALA A 354 5.30 13.18 9.01
C ALA A 354 5.47 12.66 7.58
N LEU A 355 5.04 11.41 7.30
CA LEU A 355 5.05 10.85 5.95
C LEU A 355 4.16 11.65 4.99
N GLY A 356 3.00 12.14 5.44
CA GLY A 356 2.17 13.05 4.65
C GLY A 356 2.88 14.37 4.30
N ALA A 357 3.66 14.93 5.24
CA ALA A 357 4.46 16.13 4.99
C ALA A 357 5.63 15.85 4.03
N GLU A 358 6.28 14.69 4.14
CA GLU A 358 7.33 14.26 3.20
C GLU A 358 6.78 14.10 1.79
N VAL A 359 5.63 13.42 1.63
CA VAL A 359 4.93 13.27 0.34
C VAL A 359 4.61 14.63 -0.26
N MET A 360 4.03 15.56 0.52
CA MET A 360 3.80 16.93 0.05
C MET A 360 5.08 17.67 -0.35
N SER A 361 6.20 17.44 0.36
CA SER A 361 7.48 18.06 -0.02
C SER A 361 8.05 17.47 -1.32
N VAL A 362 7.87 16.16 -1.54
CA VAL A 362 8.29 15.47 -2.75
C VAL A 362 7.43 15.93 -3.92
N GLU A 363 6.11 16.07 -3.74
CA GLU A 363 5.21 16.65 -4.73
C GLU A 363 5.62 18.09 -5.09
N ALA A 364 5.92 18.93 -4.08
CA ALA A 364 6.40 20.29 -4.32
C ALA A 364 7.77 20.32 -5.04
N ALA A 365 8.68 19.39 -4.72
CA ALA A 365 9.96 19.25 -5.40
C ALA A 365 9.79 18.77 -6.84
N LEU A 366 8.84 17.87 -7.09
CA LEU A 366 8.49 17.38 -8.42
C LEU A 366 7.90 18.51 -9.28
N ASP A 367 6.98 19.31 -8.73
CA ASP A 367 6.44 20.49 -9.42
C ASP A 367 7.53 21.53 -9.74
N ALA A 368 8.46 21.75 -8.80
CA ALA A 368 9.61 22.63 -9.04
C ALA A 368 10.56 22.08 -10.12
N ALA A 369 10.77 20.76 -10.16
CA ALA A 369 11.58 20.09 -11.17
C ALA A 369 10.94 20.14 -12.56
N LEU A 370 9.62 19.90 -12.66
CA LEU A 370 8.86 20.03 -13.91
C LEU A 370 8.88 21.47 -14.42
N LYS A 371 8.82 22.45 -13.52
CA LYS A 371 8.96 23.87 -13.90
C LYS A 371 10.36 24.17 -14.44
N ARG A 372 11.42 23.67 -13.78
CA ARG A 372 12.80 23.81 -14.27
C ARG A 372 13.01 23.11 -15.61
N GLU A 373 12.44 21.93 -15.83
CA GLU A 373 12.50 21.24 -17.13
C GLU A 373 11.81 22.07 -18.20
N GLY A 374 10.65 22.66 -17.90
CA GLY A 374 9.97 23.59 -18.81
C GLY A 374 10.78 24.86 -19.11
N ASP A 375 11.52 25.39 -18.14
CA ASP A 375 12.38 26.56 -18.33
C ASP A 375 13.63 26.20 -19.16
N LEU A 376 14.27 25.06 -18.89
CA LEU A 376 15.40 24.53 -19.67
C LEU A 376 15.00 24.20 -21.12
N GLN A 377 13.79 23.69 -21.33
CA GLN A 377 13.28 23.43 -22.68
C GLN A 377 13.14 24.74 -23.47
N ARG A 378 12.68 25.82 -22.82
CA ARG A 378 12.63 27.15 -23.47
C ARG A 378 14.03 27.69 -23.76
N GLU A 379 14.98 27.54 -22.84
CA GLU A 379 16.38 27.93 -23.10
C GLU A 379 16.97 27.13 -24.27
N LEU A 380 16.67 25.82 -24.37
CA LEU A 380 17.09 25.00 -25.50
C LEU A 380 16.47 25.49 -26.81
N ASP A 381 15.16 25.76 -26.83
CA ASP A 381 14.46 26.28 -28.00
C ASP A 381 15.04 27.66 -28.42
N GLU A 382 15.39 28.52 -27.47
CA GLU A 382 16.07 29.82 -27.72
C GLU A 382 17.49 29.62 -28.28
N THR A 383 18.26 28.66 -27.77
CA THR A 383 19.60 28.36 -28.31
C THR A 383 19.53 27.77 -29.73
N GLN A 384 18.56 26.90 -30.00
CA GLN A 384 18.35 26.36 -31.35
C GLN A 384 17.90 27.45 -32.33
N ALA A 385 17.05 28.39 -31.88
CA ALA A 385 16.67 29.55 -32.68
C ALA A 385 17.88 30.42 -33.01
N THR A 386 18.72 30.76 -32.01
CA THR A 386 19.95 31.55 -32.24
C THR A 386 20.97 30.82 -33.10
N GLU A 387 21.10 29.50 -32.98
CA GLU A 387 21.94 28.69 -33.87
C GLU A 387 21.43 28.73 -35.32
N SER A 388 20.11 28.63 -35.51
CA SER A 388 19.50 28.74 -36.84
C SER A 388 19.72 30.11 -37.48
N GLU A 389 19.60 31.20 -36.70
CA GLU A 389 19.91 32.56 -37.15
C GLU A 389 21.39 32.73 -37.51
N LEU A 390 22.30 32.16 -36.71
CA LEU A 390 23.75 32.20 -37.00
C LEU A 390 24.11 31.39 -38.25
N ARG A 391 23.46 30.24 -38.49
CA ARG A 391 23.62 29.46 -39.72
C ARG A 391 23.12 30.25 -40.93
N GLU A 392 21.96 30.90 -40.83
CA GLU A 392 21.45 31.76 -41.90
C GLU A 392 22.39 32.94 -42.19
N GLN A 393 22.97 33.58 -41.15
CA GLN A 393 23.99 34.62 -41.32
C GLN A 393 25.29 34.11 -41.95
N LEU A 394 25.71 32.88 -41.62
CA LEU A 394 26.87 32.22 -42.23
C LEU A 394 26.62 31.92 -43.70
N ASP A 395 25.43 31.43 -44.05
CA ASP A 395 25.02 31.19 -45.42
C ASP A 395 24.91 32.51 -46.21
N GLU A 396 24.40 33.59 -45.59
CA GLU A 396 24.35 34.93 -46.19
C GLU A 396 25.76 35.51 -46.42
N LEU A 397 26.70 35.28 -45.49
CA LEU A 397 28.10 35.67 -45.62
C LEU A 397 28.83 34.83 -46.67
N ALA A 398 28.54 33.53 -46.78
CA ALA A 398 29.09 32.65 -47.80
C ALA A 398 28.51 32.97 -49.20
N ALA A 399 27.26 33.43 -49.27
CA ALA A 399 26.61 33.88 -50.49
C ALA A 399 27.08 35.27 -50.96
N ARG A 400 27.81 36.03 -50.12
CA ARG A 400 28.45 37.28 -50.58
C ARG A 400 29.56 36.91 -51.58
N PRO A 401 29.48 37.41 -52.83
CA PRO A 401 30.53 37.16 -53.81
C PRO A 401 31.85 37.72 -53.30
N GLU A 402 32.90 36.88 -53.32
CA GLU A 402 34.26 37.27 -52.94
C GLU A 402 34.63 38.62 -53.60
N PRO A 403 35.09 39.62 -52.83
CA PRO A 403 35.58 40.85 -53.41
C PRO A 403 36.77 40.53 -54.32
N ALA A 404 36.69 41.00 -55.57
CA ALA A 404 37.67 40.73 -56.61
C ALA A 404 39.13 40.90 -56.12
N PRO A 405 40.06 40.04 -56.57
CA PRO A 405 41.44 40.06 -56.12
C PRO A 405 42.06 41.44 -56.37
N VAL A 406 42.45 42.10 -55.28
CA VAL A 406 43.20 43.36 -55.32
C VAL A 406 44.57 43.07 -55.92
N VAL A 407 44.75 43.51 -57.16
CA VAL A 407 46.02 43.49 -57.89
C VAL A 407 47.00 44.41 -57.16
N LEU A 408 47.88 43.82 -56.35
CA LEU A 408 49.03 44.53 -55.76
C LEU A 408 50.08 44.76 -56.85
N ARG A 409 50.33 46.05 -57.12
CA ARG A 409 51.30 46.55 -58.10
C ARG A 409 52.53 47.12 -57.37
N GLU A 410 53.68 46.79 -57.92
CA GLU A 410 55.02 47.42 -57.85
C GLU A 410 56.04 47.00 -56.76
N PRO A 411 57.33 46.85 -57.14
CA PRO A 411 58.43 46.48 -56.25
C PRO A 411 59.12 47.71 -55.63
N ALA A 412 59.52 47.60 -54.36
CA ALA A 412 60.32 48.59 -53.65
C ALA A 412 61.81 48.15 -53.54
N PRO A 413 62.75 49.10 -53.38
CA PRO A 413 64.15 48.93 -53.76
C PRO A 413 65.04 48.27 -52.69
N ALA A 414 66.15 47.70 -53.15
CA ALA A 414 67.19 47.05 -52.37
C ALA A 414 67.72 47.91 -51.21
N VAL A 415 67.41 47.49 -49.99
CA VAL A 415 68.02 47.99 -48.75
C VAL A 415 69.20 47.07 -48.40
N LYS A 416 70.39 47.65 -48.29
CA LYS A 416 71.59 46.98 -47.80
C LYS A 416 71.45 46.79 -46.29
N ALA A 417 71.32 45.55 -45.84
CA ALA A 417 71.30 45.19 -44.42
C ALA A 417 72.74 45.08 -43.89
N ASP A 418 73.12 45.98 -42.98
CA ASP A 418 74.25 45.78 -42.09
C ASP A 418 73.85 44.70 -41.06
N GLY A 419 74.52 43.55 -41.11
CA GLY A 419 74.20 42.40 -40.28
C GLY A 419 74.54 42.62 -38.80
N PRO A 420 73.78 42.02 -37.87
CA PRO A 420 74.00 42.17 -36.44
C PRO A 420 75.37 41.62 -36.04
N THR A 421 76.02 42.36 -35.14
CA THR A 421 77.36 42.05 -34.64
C THR A 421 77.35 40.78 -33.78
N ARG A 422 78.46 40.05 -33.72
CA ARG A 422 78.62 38.80 -32.94
C ARG A 422 78.16 38.91 -31.47
N ALA A 423 78.17 40.12 -30.90
CA ALA A 423 77.70 40.39 -29.54
C ALA A 423 76.17 40.34 -29.41
N GLU A 424 75.43 40.79 -30.43
CA GLU A 424 73.96 40.79 -30.46
C GLU A 424 73.42 39.36 -30.64
N TYR A 425 74.10 38.53 -31.42
CA TYR A 425 73.79 37.10 -31.52
C TYR A 425 73.99 36.37 -30.19
N ALA A 426 75.08 36.65 -29.45
CA ALA A 426 75.32 36.04 -28.14
C ALA A 426 74.26 36.47 -27.10
N ALA A 427 73.81 37.72 -27.14
CA ALA A 427 72.75 38.21 -26.26
C ALA A 427 71.37 37.61 -26.59
N LEU A 428 71.03 37.50 -27.87
CA LEU A 428 69.80 36.82 -28.33
C LEU A 428 69.80 35.34 -27.97
N GLN A 429 70.95 34.67 -28.10
CA GLN A 429 71.08 33.26 -27.78
C GLN A 429 70.95 33.00 -26.27
N ALA A 430 71.54 33.86 -25.43
CA ALA A 430 71.37 33.82 -23.97
C ALA A 430 69.92 34.11 -23.53
N ALA A 431 69.22 35.03 -24.21
CA ALA A 431 67.81 35.31 -23.96
C ALA A 431 66.91 34.11 -24.33
N LEU A 432 67.17 33.48 -25.47
CA LEU A 432 66.45 32.28 -25.92
C LEU A 432 66.68 31.08 -25.01
N GLU A 433 67.90 30.92 -24.48
CA GLU A 433 68.21 29.89 -23.48
C GLU A 433 67.51 30.17 -22.14
N GLY A 434 67.41 31.43 -21.73
CA GLY A 434 66.63 31.86 -20.56
C GLY A 434 65.13 31.56 -20.70
N GLU A 435 64.53 31.87 -21.86
CA GLU A 435 63.12 31.55 -22.14
C GLU A 435 62.87 30.04 -22.20
N ARG A 436 63.79 29.26 -22.80
CA ARG A 436 63.69 27.80 -22.83
C ARG A 436 63.75 27.21 -21.42
N ALA A 437 64.62 27.74 -20.56
CA ALA A 437 64.70 27.31 -19.15
C ALA A 437 63.42 27.65 -18.38
N ALA A 438 62.87 28.86 -18.56
CA ALA A 438 61.61 29.26 -17.93
C ALA A 438 60.42 28.42 -18.40
N ARG A 439 60.36 28.09 -19.69
CA ARG A 439 59.32 27.22 -20.26
C ARG A 439 59.44 25.78 -19.75
N ALA A 440 60.64 25.23 -19.69
CA ALA A 440 60.89 23.90 -19.14
C ALA A 440 60.50 23.83 -17.64
N GLN A 441 60.75 24.89 -16.88
CA GLN A 441 60.33 24.97 -15.48
C GLN A 441 58.79 25.02 -15.34
N ALA A 442 58.11 25.86 -16.13
CA ALA A 442 56.65 25.95 -16.13
C ALA A 442 55.98 24.63 -16.56
N GLU A 443 56.57 23.92 -17.52
CA GLU A 443 56.09 22.61 -17.99
C GLU A 443 56.30 21.51 -16.93
N ALA A 444 57.41 21.56 -16.18
CA ALA A 444 57.63 20.66 -15.05
C ALA A 444 56.67 20.94 -13.88
N GLU A 445 56.35 22.20 -13.59
CA GLU A 445 55.34 22.58 -12.58
C GLU A 445 53.94 22.13 -13.01
N PHE A 446 53.62 22.26 -14.30
CA PHE A 446 52.36 21.78 -14.85
C PHE A 446 52.20 20.26 -14.74
N GLN A 447 53.24 19.49 -15.08
CA GLN A 447 53.23 18.02 -14.93
C GLN A 447 53.08 17.60 -13.45
N ARG A 448 53.66 18.35 -12.51
CA ARG A 448 53.45 18.12 -11.06
C ARG A 448 52.00 18.40 -10.64
N ALA A 449 51.37 19.43 -11.19
CA ALA A 449 49.96 19.71 -10.92
C ALA A 449 49.03 18.62 -11.50
N GLU A 450 49.30 18.13 -12.72
CA GLU A 450 48.51 17.03 -13.31
C GLU A 450 48.65 15.71 -12.54
N THR A 451 49.86 15.40 -12.05
CA THR A 451 50.06 14.20 -11.20
C THR A 451 49.34 14.32 -9.86
N LEU A 452 49.37 15.49 -9.22
CA LEU A 452 48.60 15.75 -8.00
C LEU A 452 47.08 15.68 -8.23
N LEU A 453 46.57 16.15 -9.38
CA LEU A 453 45.16 16.00 -9.74
C LEU A 453 44.75 14.53 -9.89
N ALA A 454 45.58 13.74 -10.56
CA ALA A 454 45.33 12.31 -10.73
C ALA A 454 45.32 11.58 -9.36
N GLU A 455 46.28 11.89 -8.47
CA GLU A 455 46.32 11.34 -7.12
C GLU A 455 45.05 11.70 -6.33
N ARG A 456 44.65 12.99 -6.31
CA ARG A 456 43.47 13.45 -5.58
C ARG A 456 42.16 12.89 -6.14
N ALA A 457 42.05 12.70 -7.45
CA ALA A 457 40.91 12.05 -8.08
C ALA A 457 40.77 10.59 -7.60
N THR A 458 41.88 9.85 -7.47
CA THR A 458 41.84 8.49 -6.93
C THR A 458 41.49 8.44 -5.44
N GLU A 459 41.92 9.43 -4.65
CA GLU A 459 41.53 9.56 -3.25
C GLU A 459 40.03 9.84 -3.09
N LEU A 460 39.48 10.73 -3.93
CA LEU A 460 38.04 11.03 -3.95
C LEU A 460 37.22 9.78 -4.30
N GLN A 461 37.62 9.02 -5.32
CA GLN A 461 36.96 7.76 -5.67
C GLN A 461 36.98 6.74 -4.51
N ARG A 462 38.07 6.67 -3.74
CA ARG A 462 38.14 5.82 -2.54
C ARG A 462 37.20 6.31 -1.45
N ALA A 463 37.14 7.62 -1.20
CA ALA A 463 36.24 8.22 -0.22
C ALA A 463 34.76 7.99 -0.58
N GLU A 464 34.39 8.10 -1.86
CA GLU A 464 33.04 7.77 -2.35
C GLU A 464 32.69 6.29 -2.13
N GLY A 465 33.64 5.39 -2.38
CA GLY A 465 33.47 3.96 -2.09
C GLY A 465 33.19 3.69 -0.61
N LEU A 466 33.94 4.33 0.28
CA LEU A 466 33.72 4.25 1.73
C LEU A 466 32.37 4.85 2.15
N HIS A 467 31.98 5.97 1.55
CA HIS A 467 30.67 6.59 1.82
C HIS A 467 29.52 5.65 1.43
N ARG A 468 29.58 5.02 0.25
CA ARG A 468 28.58 4.04 -0.21
C ARG A 468 28.45 2.86 0.75
N LEU A 469 29.58 2.27 1.15
CA LEU A 469 29.59 1.16 2.12
C LEU A 469 29.00 1.59 3.48
N ALA A 470 29.29 2.80 3.94
CA ALA A 470 28.71 3.32 5.19
C ALA A 470 27.19 3.54 5.10
N VAL A 471 26.68 3.99 3.94
CA VAL A 471 25.24 4.14 3.67
C VAL A 471 24.54 2.78 3.64
N GLU A 472 25.13 1.80 2.97
CA GLU A 472 24.59 0.43 2.90
C GLU A 472 24.55 -0.23 4.28
N ALA A 473 25.64 -0.15 5.05
CA ALA A 473 25.69 -0.67 6.42
C ALA A 473 24.63 -0.01 7.33
N ALA A 474 24.44 1.31 7.23
CA ALA A 474 23.40 2.01 7.99
C ALA A 474 21.99 1.57 7.57
N ARG A 475 21.77 1.31 6.27
CA ARG A 475 20.49 0.82 5.73
C ARG A 475 20.19 -0.59 6.24
N GLU A 476 21.16 -1.50 6.18
CA GLU A 476 21.00 -2.88 6.68
C GLU A 476 20.69 -2.89 8.18
N LEU A 477 21.46 -2.14 8.99
CA LEU A 477 21.23 -2.01 10.43
C LEU A 477 19.83 -1.46 10.74
N SER A 478 19.38 -0.43 10.00
CA SER A 478 18.04 0.12 10.13
C SER A 478 16.94 -0.91 9.81
N LEU A 479 17.10 -1.69 8.74
CA LEU A 479 16.17 -2.76 8.37
C LEU A 479 16.12 -3.86 9.44
N THR A 480 17.25 -4.25 10.03
CA THR A 480 17.26 -5.21 11.15
C THR A 480 16.56 -4.68 12.40
N VAL A 481 16.73 -3.39 12.73
CA VAL A 481 16.03 -2.76 13.86
C VAL A 481 14.52 -2.70 13.61
N GLN A 482 14.09 -2.45 12.36
CA GLN A 482 12.67 -2.36 11.98
C GLN A 482 11.94 -3.71 11.99
N ARG A 483 12.63 -4.82 11.73
CA ARG A 483 12.00 -6.14 11.61
C ARG A 483 11.37 -6.67 12.90
N GLY A 484 11.77 -6.17 14.07
CA GLY A 484 11.13 -6.44 15.37
C GLY A 484 11.20 -7.92 15.80
N GLY A 485 11.77 -8.19 16.97
CA GLY A 485 11.88 -9.57 17.50
C GLY A 485 13.18 -9.87 18.24
N LEU A 486 14.09 -8.90 18.33
CA LEU A 486 15.34 -9.06 19.06
C LEU A 486 15.17 -8.64 20.54
N PRO A 487 15.86 -9.31 21.48
CA PRO A 487 15.88 -8.94 22.89
C PRO A 487 16.40 -7.50 23.09
N ALA A 488 16.00 -6.87 24.20
CA ALA A 488 16.29 -5.46 24.47
C ALA A 488 17.80 -5.11 24.45
N GLU A 489 18.67 -6.04 24.86
CA GLU A 489 20.12 -5.85 24.83
C GLU A 489 20.67 -5.83 23.39
N GLU A 490 20.16 -6.70 22.51
CA GLU A 490 20.55 -6.72 21.09
C GLU A 490 20.02 -5.49 20.35
N LEU A 491 18.80 -5.02 20.68
CA LEU A 491 18.29 -3.75 20.16
C LEU A 491 19.12 -2.55 20.62
N ALA A 492 19.60 -2.53 21.85
CA ALA A 492 20.50 -1.48 22.34
C ALA A 492 21.85 -1.52 21.61
N SER A 493 22.42 -2.72 21.41
CA SER A 493 23.65 -2.91 20.65
C SER A 493 23.52 -2.48 19.17
N LEU A 494 22.43 -2.86 18.50
CA LEU A 494 22.16 -2.47 17.11
C LEU A 494 21.90 -0.97 16.96
N ARG A 495 21.23 -0.32 17.92
CA ARG A 495 21.06 1.14 17.94
C ARG A 495 22.39 1.87 18.13
N ALA A 496 23.28 1.34 18.98
CA ALA A 496 24.64 1.86 19.12
C ALA A 496 25.43 1.72 17.81
N GLY A 497 25.36 0.55 17.16
CA GLY A 497 25.97 0.30 15.85
C GLY A 497 25.43 1.23 14.75
N LEU A 498 24.12 1.48 14.72
CA LEU A 498 23.51 2.42 13.77
C LEU A 498 23.98 3.86 14.02
N SER A 499 24.09 4.30 15.28
CA SER A 499 24.65 5.60 15.63
C SER A 499 26.11 5.74 15.20
N GLU A 500 26.89 4.67 15.33
CA GLU A 500 28.29 4.64 14.88
C GLU A 500 28.40 4.65 13.35
N ALA A 501 27.55 3.91 12.65
CA ALA A 501 27.47 3.92 11.18
C ALA A 501 27.07 5.30 10.63
N HIS A 502 26.13 6.00 11.26
CA HIS A 502 25.79 7.38 10.91
C HIS A 502 26.95 8.35 11.13
N ARG A 503 27.73 8.18 12.22
CA ARG A 503 28.94 8.97 12.45
C ARG A 503 30.06 8.64 11.47
N ALA A 504 30.17 7.40 11.01
CA ALA A 504 31.10 7.01 9.95
C ALA A 504 30.70 7.63 8.61
N ARG A 505 29.39 7.62 8.27
CA ARG A 505 28.85 8.28 7.08
C ARG A 505 29.12 9.78 7.06
N ALA A 506 28.93 10.47 8.19
CA ALA A 506 29.22 11.90 8.30
C ALA A 506 30.70 12.19 8.06
N ARG A 507 31.62 11.44 8.70
CA ARG A 507 33.07 11.58 8.48
C ARG A 507 33.49 11.34 7.03
N ALA A 508 32.94 10.31 6.38
CA ALA A 508 33.22 10.03 4.98
C ALA A 508 32.68 11.12 4.02
N ALA A 509 31.57 11.77 4.37
CA ALA A 509 31.04 12.91 3.62
C ALA A 509 31.95 14.14 3.79
N ASP A 510 32.37 14.46 5.01
CA ASP A 510 33.28 15.58 5.28
C ASP A 510 34.64 15.40 4.58
N GLU A 511 35.17 14.16 4.56
CA GLU A 511 36.42 13.83 3.84
C GLU A 511 36.27 13.98 2.32
N ARG A 512 35.13 13.55 1.76
CA ARG A 512 34.82 13.74 0.34
C ARG A 512 34.78 15.22 -0.02
N ASP A 513 34.02 16.00 0.73
CA ASP A 513 33.84 17.44 0.48
C ASP A 513 35.18 18.20 0.61
N ALA A 514 36.04 17.79 1.55
CA ALA A 514 37.40 18.32 1.68
C ALA A 514 38.31 17.98 0.48
N LEU A 515 38.24 16.74 -0.03
CA LEU A 515 39.01 16.31 -1.21
C LEU A 515 38.53 16.99 -2.49
N GLU A 516 37.21 17.20 -2.64
CA GLU A 516 36.62 17.92 -3.76
C GLU A 516 37.08 19.39 -3.79
N ALA A 517 37.10 20.06 -2.63
CA ALA A 517 37.64 21.41 -2.50
C ALA A 517 39.15 21.48 -2.85
N GLN A 518 39.94 20.46 -2.48
CA GLN A 518 41.35 20.37 -2.85
C GLN A 518 41.55 20.15 -4.35
N LEU A 519 40.75 19.29 -4.99
CA LEU A 519 40.76 19.06 -6.44
C LEU A 519 40.48 20.36 -7.21
N LEU A 520 39.47 21.12 -6.79
CA LEU A 520 39.14 22.42 -7.37
C LEU A 520 40.31 23.42 -7.26
N ALA A 521 41.00 23.46 -6.13
CA ALA A 521 42.15 24.33 -5.95
C ALA A 521 43.32 23.96 -6.89
N VAL A 522 43.68 22.68 -6.97
CA VAL A 522 44.77 22.21 -7.84
C VAL A 522 44.40 22.38 -9.33
N ALA A 523 43.13 22.20 -9.69
CA ALA A 523 42.65 22.44 -11.06
C ALA A 523 42.79 23.92 -11.45
N GLY A 524 42.48 24.82 -10.52
CA GLY A 524 42.70 26.25 -10.69
C GLY A 524 44.19 26.61 -10.90
N GLU A 525 45.09 26.01 -10.12
CA GLU A 525 46.54 26.18 -10.29
C GLU A 525 47.04 25.64 -11.64
N ALA A 526 46.59 24.45 -12.05
CA ALA A 526 46.92 23.85 -13.34
C ALA A 526 46.45 24.72 -14.52
N GLN A 527 45.25 25.32 -14.42
CA GLN A 527 44.72 26.23 -15.43
C GLN A 527 45.52 27.54 -15.52
N GLN A 528 45.94 28.11 -14.38
CA GLN A 528 46.83 29.28 -14.36
C GLN A 528 48.20 28.97 -14.98
N LEU A 529 48.77 27.78 -14.72
CA LEU A 529 50.02 27.34 -15.33
C LEU A 529 49.88 27.14 -16.85
N ARG A 530 48.77 26.55 -17.33
CA ARG A 530 48.48 26.46 -18.77
C ARG A 530 48.41 27.84 -19.43
N TRP A 531 47.78 28.81 -18.77
CA TRP A 531 47.73 30.19 -19.25
C TRP A 531 49.14 30.79 -19.37
N LYS A 532 49.97 30.66 -18.34
CA LYS A 532 51.36 31.15 -18.34
C LYS A 532 52.23 30.47 -19.41
N LEU A 533 52.04 29.18 -19.64
CA LEU A 533 52.71 28.44 -20.72
C LEU A 533 52.29 28.94 -22.11
N ALA A 534 51.00 29.24 -22.30
CA ALA A 534 50.50 29.82 -23.54
C ALA A 534 51.05 31.24 -23.77
N GLU A 535 51.14 32.04 -22.72
CA GLU A 535 51.68 33.40 -22.76
C GLU A 535 53.19 33.40 -23.07
N ALA A 536 53.97 32.53 -22.42
CA ALA A 536 55.38 32.34 -22.70
C ALA A 536 55.63 31.81 -24.12
N ALA A 537 54.76 30.92 -24.63
CA ALA A 537 54.83 30.44 -26.01
C ALA A 537 54.46 31.51 -27.05
N ALA A 538 53.67 32.51 -26.66
CA ALA A 538 53.33 33.65 -27.52
C ALA A 538 54.47 34.68 -27.62
N ALA A 539 55.31 34.81 -26.57
CA ALA A 539 56.39 35.78 -26.52
C ALA A 539 57.67 35.37 -27.29
N SER A 540 57.91 34.08 -27.51
CA SER A 540 59.21 33.56 -28.00
C SER A 540 59.42 33.58 -29.53
N VAL A 541 58.77 34.47 -30.29
CA VAL A 541 58.92 34.51 -31.77
C VAL A 541 59.66 35.79 -32.19
N PRO A 542 60.98 35.74 -32.46
CA PRO A 542 61.72 36.90 -32.96
C PRO A 542 61.46 37.13 -34.46
N PRO A 543 61.46 38.40 -34.93
CA PRO A 543 61.15 38.72 -36.32
C PRO A 543 62.43 38.82 -37.17
N MET A 544 62.60 38.01 -38.22
CA MET A 544 63.53 38.33 -39.34
C MET A 544 63.28 37.54 -40.65
N GLU A 545 63.03 38.32 -41.71
CA GLU A 545 63.37 38.16 -43.16
C GLU A 545 62.44 37.46 -44.18
N ALA A 546 61.30 38.15 -44.33
CA ALA A 546 60.41 38.50 -45.46
C ALA A 546 60.07 37.61 -46.69
N GLN A 547 60.77 36.54 -47.09
CA GLN A 547 60.26 35.71 -48.22
C GLN A 547 60.45 34.20 -48.07
N SER A 548 61.51 33.76 -47.38
CA SER A 548 61.51 32.40 -46.79
C SER A 548 60.68 32.36 -45.51
N THR A 549 60.47 33.51 -44.86
CA THR A 549 59.55 33.67 -43.75
C THR A 549 58.11 33.71 -44.18
N GLU A 550 57.70 34.07 -45.40
CA GLU A 550 56.28 33.92 -45.72
C GLU A 550 55.93 32.45 -45.79
N LEU A 551 56.73 31.62 -46.45
CA LEU A 551 56.53 30.16 -46.47
C LEU A 551 56.78 29.51 -45.11
N ALA A 552 57.84 29.88 -44.37
CA ALA A 552 58.09 29.33 -43.04
C ALA A 552 57.14 29.91 -41.98
N GLU A 553 56.64 31.15 -42.10
CA GLU A 553 55.54 31.66 -41.28
C GLU A 553 54.24 31.02 -41.70
N TRP A 554 54.00 30.70 -42.97
CA TRP A 554 52.83 29.96 -43.39
C TRP A 554 52.89 28.54 -42.86
N GLU A 555 54.03 27.85 -42.91
CA GLU A 555 54.22 26.51 -42.34
C GLU A 555 54.16 26.53 -40.81
N VAL A 556 54.72 27.55 -40.14
CA VAL A 556 54.63 27.69 -38.68
C VAL A 556 53.24 28.17 -38.25
N LYS A 557 52.57 29.04 -39.01
CA LYS A 557 51.17 29.44 -38.79
C LYS A 557 50.27 28.26 -39.06
N GLU A 558 50.51 27.47 -40.09
CA GLU A 558 49.79 26.24 -40.42
C GLU A 558 50.01 25.21 -39.32
N ALA A 559 51.24 24.96 -38.86
CA ALA A 559 51.51 24.09 -37.72
C ALA A 559 50.87 24.62 -36.42
N ARG A 560 50.81 25.93 -36.23
CA ARG A 560 50.16 26.59 -35.08
C ARG A 560 48.64 26.55 -35.18
N TYR A 561 48.07 26.70 -36.38
CA TYR A 561 46.65 26.57 -36.66
C TYR A 561 46.23 25.11 -36.60
N GLU A 562 47.04 24.17 -37.08
CA GLU A 562 46.82 22.73 -36.89
C GLU A 562 46.93 22.36 -35.42
N GLY A 563 47.91 22.89 -34.68
CA GLY A 563 48.01 22.66 -33.24
C GLY A 563 46.82 23.24 -32.48
N MET A 564 46.37 24.43 -32.87
CA MET A 564 45.19 25.08 -32.30
C MET A 564 43.90 24.35 -32.70
N LEU A 565 43.78 23.87 -33.94
CA LEU A 565 42.66 23.06 -34.43
C LEU A 565 42.66 21.68 -33.79
N ARG A 566 43.81 21.06 -33.54
CA ARG A 566 43.92 19.81 -32.76
C ARG A 566 43.54 20.04 -31.30
N GLY A 567 43.97 21.15 -30.70
CA GLY A 567 43.59 21.55 -29.34
C GLY A 567 42.10 21.87 -29.22
N LEU A 568 41.54 22.62 -30.18
CA LEU A 568 40.11 22.89 -30.27
C LEU A 568 39.32 21.61 -30.54
N SER A 569 39.77 20.73 -31.44
CA SER A 569 39.15 19.42 -31.68
C SER A 569 39.20 18.53 -30.46
N ALA A 570 40.29 18.55 -29.69
CA ALA A 570 40.38 17.82 -28.43
C ALA A 570 39.40 18.37 -27.39
N ARG A 571 39.27 19.71 -27.30
CA ARG A 571 38.27 20.35 -26.43
C ARG A 571 36.83 20.08 -26.88
N VAL A 572 36.57 20.07 -28.19
CA VAL A 572 35.27 19.70 -28.74
C VAL A 572 34.94 18.26 -28.36
N ARG A 573 35.88 17.32 -28.52
CA ARG A 573 35.70 15.92 -28.08
C ARG A 573 35.50 15.78 -26.57
N GLU A 574 36.20 16.58 -25.77
CA GLU A 574 36.03 16.61 -24.32
C GLU A 574 34.64 17.15 -23.93
N CYS A 575 34.19 18.22 -24.57
CA CYS A 575 32.84 18.74 -24.40
C CYS A 575 31.77 17.76 -24.90
N GLU A 576 31.97 17.09 -26.04
CA GLU A 576 31.09 16.04 -26.55
C GLU A 576 30.99 14.87 -25.57
N ALA A 577 32.11 14.43 -24.98
CA ALA A 577 32.11 13.40 -23.95
C ALA A 577 31.36 13.85 -22.68
N GLN A 578 31.56 15.10 -22.24
CA GLN A 578 30.83 15.67 -21.11
C GLN A 578 29.33 15.81 -21.40
N LEU A 579 28.93 16.15 -22.62
CA LEU A 579 27.53 16.19 -23.04
C LEU A 579 26.90 14.80 -23.03
N VAL A 580 27.61 13.77 -23.51
CA VAL A 580 27.13 12.38 -23.44
C VAL A 580 26.96 11.90 -22.00
N ASP A 581 27.88 12.25 -21.10
CA ASP A 581 27.78 11.93 -19.68
C ASP A 581 26.61 12.67 -19.00
N LEU A 582 26.39 13.94 -19.37
CA LEU A 582 25.23 14.73 -18.92
C LEU A 582 23.91 14.15 -19.44
N ASP A 583 23.81 13.83 -20.73
CA ASP A 583 22.62 13.21 -21.31
C ASP A 583 22.29 11.87 -20.65
N ARG A 584 23.34 11.08 -20.35
CA ARG A 584 23.18 9.84 -19.60
C ARG A 584 22.65 10.10 -18.18
N ALA A 585 23.24 11.05 -17.46
CA ALA A 585 22.77 11.39 -16.11
C ALA A 585 21.32 11.90 -16.14
N LEU A 586 20.94 12.68 -17.17
CA LEU A 586 19.60 13.22 -17.36
C LEU A 586 18.59 12.12 -17.75
N ALA A 587 19.01 11.14 -18.55
CA ALA A 587 18.21 9.95 -18.84
C ALA A 587 17.99 9.06 -17.61
N GLU A 588 19.05 8.84 -16.80
CA GLU A 588 18.95 8.13 -15.53
C GLU A 588 18.01 8.85 -14.54
N GLU A 589 18.07 10.18 -14.48
CA GLU A 589 17.16 10.98 -13.64
C GLU A 589 15.71 10.95 -14.13
N ARG A 590 15.48 11.04 -15.45
CA ARG A 590 14.15 10.88 -16.06
C ARG A 590 13.55 9.50 -15.78
N ALA A 591 14.34 8.44 -15.92
CA ALA A 591 13.91 7.08 -15.59
C ALA A 591 13.58 6.93 -14.09
N GLY A 592 14.36 7.55 -13.21
CA GLY A 592 14.07 7.63 -11.78
C GLY A 592 12.75 8.35 -11.48
N ARG A 593 12.53 9.52 -12.09
CA ARG A 593 11.28 10.29 -11.95
C ARG A 593 10.05 9.55 -12.48
N GLU A 594 10.18 8.82 -13.60
CA GLU A 594 9.09 7.97 -14.11
C GLU A 594 8.76 6.82 -13.15
N HIS A 595 9.78 6.21 -12.56
CA HIS A 595 9.59 5.18 -11.53
C HIS A 595 8.87 5.73 -10.30
N ASP A 596 9.29 6.89 -9.79
CA ASP A 596 8.65 7.55 -8.65
C ASP A 596 7.21 7.97 -8.96
N ARG A 597 6.95 8.45 -10.19
CA ARG A 597 5.60 8.79 -10.66
C ARG A 597 4.69 7.55 -10.71
N ALA A 598 5.21 6.40 -11.11
CA ALA A 598 4.47 5.15 -11.07
C ALA A 598 4.15 4.73 -9.62
N LEU A 599 5.11 4.84 -8.70
CA LEU A 599 4.90 4.56 -7.28
C LEU A 599 3.87 5.49 -6.63
N LEU A 600 3.89 6.78 -6.96
CA LEU A 600 2.89 7.75 -6.49
C LEU A 600 1.49 7.44 -7.05
N PHE A 601 1.40 7.02 -8.31
CA PHE A 601 0.13 6.62 -8.91
C PHE A 601 -0.46 5.38 -8.21
N ASP A 602 0.37 4.39 -7.90
CA ASP A 602 -0.03 3.20 -7.15
C ASP A 602 -0.44 3.53 -5.71
N ALA A 603 0.31 4.40 -5.03
CA ALA A 603 -0.04 4.87 -3.69
C ALA A 603 -1.37 5.63 -3.68
N ARG A 604 -1.61 6.50 -4.68
CA ARG A 604 -2.89 7.22 -4.83
C ARG A 604 -4.06 6.25 -5.09
N ASN A 605 -3.85 5.22 -5.89
CA ASN A 605 -4.86 4.19 -6.14
C ASN A 605 -5.18 3.41 -4.86
N GLU A 606 -4.17 3.10 -4.05
CA GLU A 606 -4.37 2.42 -2.78
C GLU A 606 -5.13 3.29 -1.76
N VAL A 607 -4.78 4.58 -1.65
CA VAL A 607 -5.55 5.54 -0.82
C VAL A 607 -7.00 5.63 -1.28
N SER A 608 -7.23 5.64 -2.60
CA SER A 608 -8.59 5.67 -3.16
C SER A 608 -9.38 4.40 -2.82
N ARG A 609 -8.73 3.23 -2.84
CA ARG A 609 -9.33 1.96 -2.42
C ARG A 609 -9.66 1.96 -0.93
N LEU A 610 -8.74 2.41 -0.09
CA LEU A 610 -8.96 2.52 1.35
C LEU A 610 -10.10 3.49 1.67
N TYR A 611 -10.20 4.60 0.96
CA TYR A 611 -11.31 5.55 1.10
C TYR A 611 -12.65 4.92 0.72
N ALA A 612 -12.72 4.22 -0.42
CA ALA A 612 -13.93 3.50 -0.84
C ALA A 612 -14.35 2.42 0.17
N LEU A 613 -13.37 1.71 0.75
CA LEU A 613 -13.62 0.71 1.78
C LEU A 613 -14.14 1.34 3.08
N ASN A 614 -13.62 2.50 3.46
CA ASN A 614 -14.07 3.24 4.64
C ASN A 614 -15.52 3.75 4.46
N VAL A 615 -15.84 4.33 3.30
CA VAL A 615 -17.22 4.74 2.95
C VAL A 615 -18.18 3.54 2.98
N SER A 616 -17.74 2.38 2.49
CA SER A 616 -18.53 1.14 2.56
C SER A 616 -18.73 0.64 4.01
N LEU A 617 -17.72 0.77 4.87
CA LEU A 617 -17.83 0.43 6.30
C LEU A 617 -18.77 1.39 7.02
N GLU A 618 -18.67 2.70 6.78
CA GLU A 618 -19.60 3.70 7.32
C GLU A 618 -21.04 3.40 6.90
N GLY A 619 -21.27 3.06 5.62
CA GLY A 619 -22.58 2.65 5.13
C GLY A 619 -23.13 1.40 5.85
N ARG A 620 -22.29 0.39 6.08
CA ARG A 620 -22.67 -0.82 6.83
C ARG A 620 -22.94 -0.53 8.32
N ILE A 621 -22.17 0.35 8.95
CA ILE A 621 -22.39 0.78 10.34
C ILE A 621 -23.72 1.51 10.46
N LEU A 622 -24.02 2.43 9.54
CA LEU A 622 -25.30 3.14 9.50
C LEU A 622 -26.47 2.17 9.29
N GLN A 623 -26.34 1.22 8.35
CA GLN A 623 -27.37 0.20 8.12
C GLN A 623 -27.60 -0.65 9.38
N ARG A 624 -26.53 -1.11 10.04
CA ARG A 624 -26.65 -1.86 11.30
C ARG A 624 -27.25 -1.01 12.43
N GLY A 625 -26.95 0.28 12.46
CA GLY A 625 -27.59 1.24 13.37
C GLY A 625 -29.11 1.27 13.18
N VAL A 626 -29.57 1.39 11.93
CA VAL A 626 -31.01 1.37 11.59
C VAL A 626 -31.65 0.02 11.94
N GLU A 627 -30.97 -1.10 11.66
CA GLU A 627 -31.46 -2.43 12.05
C GLU A 627 -31.58 -2.59 13.57
N LEU A 628 -30.61 -2.09 14.33
CA LEU A 628 -30.65 -2.10 15.80
C LEU A 628 -31.72 -1.18 16.37
N GLU A 629 -31.95 -0.01 15.78
CA GLU A 629 -33.08 0.86 16.14
C GLU A 629 -34.42 0.22 15.80
N GLY A 630 -34.53 -0.46 14.66
CA GLY A 630 -35.68 -1.28 14.28
C GLY A 630 -35.93 -2.42 15.28
N ALA A 631 -34.89 -3.14 15.67
CA ALA A 631 -34.98 -4.18 16.69
C ALA A 631 -35.40 -3.61 18.05
N ARG A 632 -34.80 -2.48 18.47
CA ARG A 632 -35.13 -1.80 19.73
C ARG A 632 -36.58 -1.35 19.77
N THR A 633 -37.08 -0.74 18.68
CA THR A 633 -38.50 -0.34 18.59
C THR A 633 -39.42 -1.55 18.55
N GLY A 634 -39.03 -2.65 17.91
CA GLY A 634 -39.73 -3.94 17.97
C GLY A 634 -39.82 -4.51 19.38
N PHE A 635 -38.71 -4.53 20.12
CA PHE A 635 -38.68 -4.95 21.52
C PHE A 635 -39.53 -4.06 22.42
N GLN A 636 -39.47 -2.74 22.24
CA GLN A 636 -40.31 -1.81 23.00
C GLN A 636 -41.81 -2.03 22.74
N ARG A 637 -42.21 -2.31 21.49
CA ARG A 637 -43.59 -2.69 21.18
C ARG A 637 -43.96 -4.00 21.87
N ARG A 638 -43.08 -5.00 21.84
CA ARG A 638 -43.35 -6.29 22.48
C ARG A 638 -43.48 -6.17 24.00
N VAL A 639 -42.65 -5.36 24.63
CA VAL A 639 -42.76 -5.05 26.07
C VAL A 639 -44.08 -4.36 26.36
N ALA A 640 -44.49 -3.36 25.57
CA ALA A 640 -45.77 -2.70 25.75
C ALA A 640 -46.98 -3.64 25.53
N GLU A 641 -46.90 -4.56 24.57
CA GLU A 641 -47.92 -5.61 24.37
C GLU A 641 -48.02 -6.52 25.59
N LEU A 642 -46.87 -6.97 26.13
CA LEU A 642 -46.82 -7.84 27.32
C LEU A 642 -47.30 -7.12 28.58
N GLU A 643 -46.97 -5.84 28.75
CA GLU A 643 -47.49 -5.02 29.85
C GLU A 643 -49.02 -4.94 29.78
N LEU A 644 -49.58 -4.72 28.59
CA LEU A 644 -51.03 -4.65 28.38
C LEU A 644 -51.71 -6.02 28.57
N GLU A 645 -51.05 -7.11 28.19
CA GLU A 645 -51.53 -8.47 28.44
C GLU A 645 -51.51 -8.81 29.93
N VAL A 646 -50.46 -8.42 30.67
CA VAL A 646 -50.39 -8.56 32.13
C VAL A 646 -51.47 -7.73 32.80
N GLU A 647 -51.69 -6.47 32.39
CA GLU A 647 -52.78 -5.64 32.90
C GLU A 647 -54.15 -6.30 32.67
N ARG A 648 -54.39 -6.88 31.48
CA ARG A 648 -55.62 -7.63 31.19
C ARG A 648 -55.78 -8.86 32.07
N LEU A 649 -54.70 -9.60 32.32
CA LEU A 649 -54.72 -10.77 33.20
C LEU A 649 -54.98 -10.38 34.65
N VAL A 650 -54.34 -9.32 35.15
CA VAL A 650 -54.60 -8.76 36.48
C VAL A 650 -56.04 -8.26 36.60
N GLN A 651 -56.56 -7.61 35.56
CA GLN A 651 -57.95 -7.16 35.54
C GLN A 651 -58.93 -8.35 35.51
N ALA A 652 -58.64 -9.40 34.72
CA ALA A 652 -59.46 -10.62 34.70
C ALA A 652 -59.43 -11.36 36.04
N LEU A 653 -58.26 -11.47 36.68
CA LEU A 653 -58.10 -12.08 38.00
C LEU A 653 -58.79 -11.28 39.10
N SER A 654 -58.71 -9.94 39.07
CA SER A 654 -59.44 -9.09 40.04
C SER A 654 -60.95 -9.18 39.88
N VAL A 655 -61.48 -9.23 38.65
CA VAL A 655 -62.92 -9.41 38.40
C VAL A 655 -63.40 -10.79 38.82
N SER A 656 -62.64 -11.85 38.50
CA SER A 656 -62.97 -13.23 38.89
C SER A 656 -62.91 -13.43 40.41
N GLY A 657 -61.89 -12.88 41.08
CA GLY A 657 -61.74 -12.94 42.54
C GLY A 657 -62.81 -12.16 43.28
N THR A 658 -63.21 -10.99 42.78
CA THR A 658 -64.29 -10.19 43.39
C THR A 658 -65.68 -10.80 43.16
N GLN A 659 -65.94 -11.41 42.00
CA GLN A 659 -67.20 -12.12 41.75
C GLN A 659 -67.32 -13.39 42.60
N ALA A 660 -66.27 -14.21 42.68
CA ALA A 660 -66.30 -15.44 43.48
C ALA A 660 -66.47 -15.15 44.98
N THR A 661 -65.86 -14.08 45.49
CA THR A 661 -66.02 -13.67 46.91
C THR A 661 -67.40 -13.07 47.19
N GLN A 662 -67.98 -12.33 46.24
CA GLN A 662 -69.35 -11.81 46.35
C GLN A 662 -70.41 -12.92 46.30
N GLU A 663 -70.27 -13.91 45.41
CA GLU A 663 -71.18 -15.06 45.33
C GLU A 663 -71.12 -15.93 46.58
N LEU A 664 -69.92 -16.17 47.13
CA LEU A 664 -69.75 -16.93 48.36
C LEU A 664 -70.34 -16.19 49.57
N SER A 665 -70.12 -14.87 49.66
CA SER A 665 -70.72 -14.00 50.68
C SER A 665 -72.25 -13.99 50.60
N ALA A 666 -72.82 -13.86 49.39
CA ALA A 666 -74.26 -13.92 49.17
C ALA A 666 -74.86 -15.29 49.55
N SER A 667 -74.17 -16.39 49.21
CA SER A 667 -74.57 -17.75 49.58
C SER A 667 -74.55 -17.96 51.10
N LEU A 668 -73.55 -17.42 51.79
CA LEU A 668 -73.45 -17.48 53.25
C LEU A 668 -74.54 -16.67 53.93
N THR A 669 -74.81 -15.47 53.43
CA THR A 669 -75.88 -14.61 53.96
C THR A 669 -77.24 -15.29 53.78
N ALA A 670 -77.49 -15.93 52.62
CA ALA A 670 -78.72 -16.68 52.40
C ALA A 670 -78.87 -17.89 53.33
N ARG A 671 -77.78 -18.62 53.61
CA ARG A 671 -77.79 -19.77 54.53
C ARG A 671 -77.93 -19.37 55.99
N ALA A 672 -77.30 -18.27 56.41
CA ALA A 672 -77.48 -17.72 57.75
C ALA A 672 -78.96 -17.33 57.99
N ASN A 673 -79.59 -16.65 57.02
CA ASN A 673 -81.01 -16.32 57.09
C ASN A 673 -81.91 -17.57 57.17
N ALA A 674 -81.56 -18.65 56.47
CA ALA A 674 -82.31 -19.91 56.52
C ALA A 674 -82.18 -20.61 57.88
N HIS A 675 -80.98 -20.60 58.48
CA HIS A 675 -80.75 -21.10 59.83
C HIS A 675 -81.58 -20.31 60.86
N ASP A 676 -81.55 -18.98 60.80
CA ASP A 676 -82.31 -18.13 61.73
C ASP A 676 -83.82 -18.38 61.62
N LEU A 677 -84.33 -18.64 60.41
CA LEU A 677 -85.73 -18.98 60.18
C LEU A 677 -86.11 -20.33 60.80
N LEU A 678 -85.27 -21.35 60.65
CA LEU A 678 -85.50 -22.68 61.26
C LEU A 678 -85.40 -22.65 62.78
N VAL A 679 -84.48 -21.84 63.34
CA VAL A 679 -84.40 -21.61 64.79
C VAL A 679 -85.68 -20.92 65.29
N ALA A 680 -86.20 -19.93 64.57
CA ALA A 680 -87.45 -19.28 64.92
C ALA A 680 -88.67 -20.23 64.81
N GLU A 681 -88.69 -21.09 63.80
CA GLU A 681 -89.73 -22.12 63.62
C GLU A 681 -89.70 -23.16 64.75
N ALA A 682 -88.52 -23.68 65.10
CA ALA A 682 -88.33 -24.58 66.25
C ALA A 682 -88.77 -23.93 67.57
N GLN A 683 -88.47 -22.64 67.77
CA GLN A 683 -88.95 -21.89 68.95
C GLN A 683 -90.48 -21.77 68.96
N GLY A 684 -91.11 -21.50 67.81
CA GLY A 684 -92.56 -21.47 67.66
C GLY A 684 -93.22 -22.81 67.96
N LEU A 685 -92.64 -23.90 67.47
CA LEU A 685 -93.11 -25.27 67.72
C LEU A 685 -92.96 -25.66 69.19
N ARG A 686 -91.87 -25.27 69.86
CA ARG A 686 -91.70 -25.46 71.32
C ARG A 686 -92.80 -24.75 72.12
N MET A 687 -93.12 -23.50 71.78
CA MET A 687 -94.20 -22.76 72.46
C MET A 687 -95.57 -23.42 72.28
N ARG A 688 -95.88 -23.91 71.07
CA ARG A 688 -97.11 -24.67 70.79
C ARG A 688 -97.16 -25.99 71.52
N LEU A 689 -96.04 -26.71 71.57
CA LEU A 689 -95.90 -27.95 72.31
C LEU A 689 -96.13 -27.74 73.81
N ASP A 690 -95.51 -26.71 74.40
CA ASP A 690 -95.70 -26.32 75.79
C ASP A 690 -97.17 -25.97 76.09
N GLU A 691 -97.85 -25.29 75.16
CA GLU A 691 -99.27 -24.94 75.30
C GLU A 691 -100.17 -26.19 75.26
N ALA A 692 -99.93 -27.10 74.30
CA ALA A 692 -100.65 -28.36 74.19
C ALA A 692 -100.41 -29.29 75.39
N GLU A 693 -99.17 -29.38 75.88
CA GLU A 693 -98.83 -30.13 77.10
C GLU A 693 -99.47 -29.53 78.36
N ARG A 694 -99.54 -28.18 78.45
CA ARG A 694 -100.29 -27.51 79.53
C ARG A 694 -101.78 -27.84 79.45
N SER A 695 -102.38 -27.88 78.27
CA SER A 695 -103.78 -28.29 78.07
C SER A 695 -104.03 -29.74 78.50
N LEU A 696 -103.06 -30.65 78.31
CA LEU A 696 -103.08 -32.04 78.79
C LEU A 696 -102.92 -32.15 80.32
N SER A 697 -102.23 -31.20 80.97
CA SER A 697 -101.98 -31.20 82.42
C SER A 697 -103.16 -30.70 83.27
N MET A 698 -104.22 -30.18 82.65
CA MET A 698 -105.39 -29.64 83.36
C MET A 698 -106.16 -30.74 84.11
N PRO A 699 -106.57 -30.53 85.37
CA PRO A 699 -107.19 -31.56 86.19
C PRO A 699 -108.52 -32.05 85.60
N ARG A 700 -108.66 -33.37 85.48
CA ARG A 700 -109.75 -34.17 84.84
C ARG A 700 -111.20 -33.84 85.22
N ALA A 701 -111.45 -32.88 86.11
CA ALA A 701 -112.78 -32.49 86.56
C ALA A 701 -113.48 -31.45 85.67
N ALA A 702 -112.82 -30.86 84.66
CA ALA A 702 -113.38 -29.75 83.86
C ALA A 702 -113.49 -30.02 82.34
N VAL A 703 -113.26 -31.25 81.85
CA VAL A 703 -113.20 -31.53 80.41
C VAL A 703 -113.95 -32.82 80.07
N ALA A 704 -115.29 -32.76 80.03
CA ALA A 704 -116.14 -33.91 79.72
C ALA A 704 -116.45 -34.08 78.21
N ALA A 705 -115.81 -33.31 77.33
CA ALA A 705 -116.08 -33.34 75.88
C ALA A 705 -114.87 -32.99 75.00
N VAL A 706 -113.64 -33.27 75.45
CA VAL A 706 -112.46 -33.13 74.59
C VAL A 706 -111.83 -34.50 74.43
N ASP A 707 -111.69 -34.91 73.17
CA ASP A 707 -111.10 -36.17 72.76
C ASP A 707 -109.59 -36.14 73.04
N THR A 708 -109.18 -36.70 74.18
CA THR A 708 -107.78 -36.72 74.60
C THR A 708 -106.87 -37.42 73.59
N SER A 709 -107.43 -38.32 72.77
CA SER A 709 -106.70 -39.00 71.71
C SER A 709 -106.26 -38.04 70.60
N ALA A 710 -107.05 -37.00 70.31
CA ALA A 710 -106.73 -36.00 69.30
C ALA A 710 -105.60 -35.06 69.77
N LEU A 711 -105.61 -34.67 71.04
CA LEU A 711 -104.54 -33.86 71.65
C LEU A 711 -103.23 -34.64 71.78
N GLU A 712 -103.28 -35.93 72.15
CA GLU A 712 -102.08 -36.78 72.17
C GLU A 712 -101.47 -36.94 70.77
N ALA A 713 -102.31 -37.06 69.73
CA ALA A 713 -101.86 -37.10 68.34
C ALA A 713 -101.24 -35.77 67.89
N GLU A 714 -101.82 -34.64 68.29
CA GLU A 714 -101.29 -33.29 68.00
C GLU A 714 -99.93 -33.06 68.67
N VAL A 715 -99.79 -33.43 69.96
CA VAL A 715 -98.51 -33.39 70.68
C VAL A 715 -97.47 -34.29 70.02
N ALA A 716 -97.85 -35.50 69.57
CA ALA A 716 -96.94 -36.38 68.87
C ALA A 716 -96.49 -35.82 67.50
N SER A 717 -97.40 -35.13 66.77
CA SER A 717 -97.07 -34.45 65.52
C SER A 717 -96.11 -33.28 65.75
N LEU A 718 -96.41 -32.42 66.73
CA LEU A 718 -95.58 -31.28 67.08
C LEU A 718 -94.18 -31.69 67.56
N LYS A 719 -94.06 -32.82 68.30
CA LYS A 719 -92.75 -33.37 68.69
C LYS A 719 -91.95 -33.85 67.48
N ARG A 720 -92.59 -34.44 66.47
CA ARG A 720 -91.93 -34.87 65.24
C ARG A 720 -91.47 -33.67 64.42
N GLU A 721 -92.34 -32.68 64.20
CA GLU A 721 -92.01 -31.45 63.48
C GLU A 721 -90.90 -30.66 64.18
N LEU A 722 -90.93 -30.59 65.51
CA LEU A 722 -89.87 -29.94 66.29
C LEU A 722 -88.52 -30.67 66.13
N SER A 723 -88.52 -32.01 66.17
CA SER A 723 -87.31 -32.80 65.97
C SER A 723 -86.72 -32.60 64.58
N GLU A 724 -87.56 -32.55 63.54
CA GLU A 724 -87.10 -32.31 62.16
C GLU A 724 -86.54 -30.89 61.98
N ALA A 725 -87.15 -29.88 62.61
CA ALA A 725 -86.65 -28.50 62.58
C ALA A 725 -85.32 -28.34 63.35
N GLU A 726 -85.17 -29.02 64.49
CA GLU A 726 -83.94 -29.01 65.29
C GLU A 726 -82.79 -29.73 64.56
N GLU A 727 -83.06 -30.88 63.93
CA GLU A 727 -82.07 -31.61 63.12
C GLU A 727 -81.62 -30.78 61.91
N GLY A 728 -82.56 -30.12 61.22
CA GLY A 728 -82.25 -29.21 60.11
C GLY A 728 -81.41 -27.99 60.54
N ALA A 729 -81.66 -27.44 61.73
CA ALA A 729 -80.87 -26.34 62.29
C ALA A 729 -79.43 -26.78 62.63
N GLU A 730 -79.26 -27.95 63.26
CA GLU A 730 -77.94 -28.50 63.59
C GLU A 730 -77.11 -28.82 62.33
N GLU A 731 -77.72 -29.39 61.29
CA GLU A 731 -77.05 -29.65 60.01
C GLU A 731 -76.55 -28.35 59.36
N LEU A 732 -77.39 -27.30 59.33
CA LEU A 732 -77.02 -26.01 58.78
C LEU A 732 -75.94 -25.32 59.61
N GLN A 733 -75.96 -25.44 60.93
CA GLN A 733 -74.91 -24.94 61.81
C GLN A 733 -73.57 -25.66 61.54
N GLY A 734 -73.61 -26.97 61.33
CA GLY A 734 -72.44 -27.75 60.94
C GLY A 734 -71.89 -27.40 59.54
N VAL A 735 -72.75 -27.00 58.60
CA VAL A 735 -72.35 -26.47 57.29
C VAL A 735 -71.75 -25.07 57.42
N GLN A 736 -72.36 -24.20 58.22
CA GLN A 736 -71.87 -22.85 58.48
C GLN A 736 -70.47 -22.87 59.09
N PHE A 737 -70.23 -23.72 60.10
CA PHE A 737 -68.90 -23.85 60.72
C PHE A 737 -67.83 -24.32 59.73
N ARG A 738 -68.16 -25.26 58.83
CA ARG A 738 -67.25 -25.73 57.77
C ARG A 738 -66.93 -24.61 56.77
N LEU A 739 -67.91 -23.78 56.42
CA LEU A 739 -67.75 -22.67 55.50
C LEU A 739 -66.96 -21.51 56.12
N GLU A 740 -67.22 -21.14 57.37
CA GLU A 740 -66.43 -20.13 58.10
C GLU A 740 -64.97 -20.55 58.26
N ARG A 741 -64.72 -21.84 58.47
CA ARG A 741 -63.37 -22.41 58.48
C ARG A 741 -62.71 -22.30 57.11
N ALA A 742 -63.43 -22.67 56.04
CA ALA A 742 -62.92 -22.54 54.67
C ALA A 742 -62.64 -21.08 54.28
N MET A 743 -63.47 -20.12 54.73
CA MET A 743 -63.22 -18.70 54.53
C MET A 743 -61.97 -18.21 55.27
N ARG A 744 -61.78 -18.60 56.53
CA ARG A 744 -60.56 -18.25 57.29
C ARG A 744 -59.31 -18.84 56.64
N ASP A 745 -59.40 -20.06 56.11
CA ASP A 745 -58.30 -20.67 55.36
C ASP A 745 -58.04 -19.92 54.04
N LEU A 746 -59.09 -19.47 53.33
CA LEU A 746 -59.00 -18.64 52.12
C LEU A 746 -58.38 -17.26 52.40
N GLU A 747 -58.81 -16.57 53.46
CA GLU A 747 -58.24 -15.29 53.88
C GLU A 747 -56.76 -15.44 54.27
N ALA A 748 -56.41 -16.52 54.96
CA ALA A 748 -55.02 -16.83 55.30
C ALA A 748 -54.18 -17.08 54.04
N THR A 749 -54.71 -17.77 53.03
CA THR A 749 -54.02 -17.93 51.74
C THR A 749 -53.91 -16.63 50.96
N ALA A 750 -54.93 -15.77 50.97
CA ALA A 750 -54.92 -14.48 50.30
C ALA A 750 -53.87 -13.53 50.93
N ARG A 751 -53.74 -13.50 52.26
CA ARG A 751 -52.69 -12.72 52.95
C ARG A 751 -51.29 -13.22 52.59
N ARG A 752 -51.07 -14.53 52.56
CA ARG A 752 -49.78 -15.10 52.13
C ARG A 752 -49.48 -14.79 50.67
N LEU A 753 -50.49 -14.79 49.79
CA LEU A 753 -50.32 -14.38 48.40
C LEU A 753 -49.92 -12.90 48.29
N ALA A 754 -50.58 -12.01 49.03
CA ALA A 754 -50.21 -10.60 49.07
C ALA A 754 -48.78 -10.38 49.59
N GLU A 755 -48.36 -11.09 50.64
CA GLU A 755 -46.96 -11.08 51.12
C GLU A 755 -45.99 -11.56 50.04
N THR A 756 -46.36 -12.59 49.27
CA THR A 756 -45.51 -13.09 48.17
C THR A 756 -45.45 -12.13 46.98
N GLU A 757 -46.54 -11.45 46.64
CA GLU A 757 -46.55 -10.40 45.63
C GLU A 757 -45.66 -9.21 46.04
N GLU A 758 -45.68 -8.82 47.31
CA GLU A 758 -44.81 -7.76 47.84
C GLU A 758 -43.33 -8.15 47.73
N THR A 759 -42.98 -9.41 48.06
CA THR A 759 -41.61 -9.92 47.92
C THR A 759 -41.16 -10.03 46.46
N LEU A 760 -42.05 -10.44 45.55
CA LEU A 760 -41.76 -10.49 44.11
C LEU A 760 -41.64 -9.08 43.50
N GLY A 761 -42.43 -8.12 43.98
CA GLY A 761 -42.32 -6.70 43.62
C GLY A 761 -40.99 -6.09 44.05
N HIS A 762 -40.52 -6.41 45.26
CA HIS A 762 -39.18 -6.03 45.72
C HIS A 762 -38.08 -6.68 44.88
N ALA A 763 -38.17 -7.97 44.59
CA ALA A 763 -37.19 -8.67 43.74
C ALA A 763 -37.15 -8.11 42.31
N ARG A 764 -38.31 -7.77 41.72
CA ARG A 764 -38.39 -7.14 40.39
C ARG A 764 -37.79 -5.74 40.38
N SER A 765 -38.12 -4.90 41.35
CA SER A 765 -37.58 -3.55 41.44
C SER A 765 -36.06 -3.57 41.68
N GLU A 766 -35.56 -4.50 42.49
CA GLU A 766 -34.13 -4.72 42.67
C GLU A 766 -33.45 -5.21 41.39
N ALA A 767 -34.05 -6.15 40.65
CA ALA A 767 -33.55 -6.62 39.36
C ALA A 767 -33.50 -5.51 38.30
N VAL A 768 -34.51 -4.64 38.22
CA VAL A 768 -34.53 -3.47 37.32
C VAL A 768 -33.43 -2.48 37.69
N VAL A 769 -33.23 -2.19 38.97
CA VAL A 769 -32.15 -1.31 39.45
C VAL A 769 -30.77 -1.92 39.18
N LEU A 770 -30.62 -3.24 39.33
CA LEU A 770 -29.38 -3.95 39.01
C LEU A 770 -29.10 -3.96 37.49
N ARG A 771 -30.13 -4.12 36.65
CA ARG A 771 -30.02 -4.07 35.18
C ARG A 771 -29.67 -2.66 34.69
N ALA A 772 -30.27 -1.62 35.26
CA ALA A 772 -29.94 -0.22 34.96
C ALA A 772 -28.50 0.19 35.37
N ARG A 773 -27.87 -0.57 36.27
CA ARG A 773 -26.50 -0.33 36.78
C ARG A 773 -25.44 -1.26 36.19
N GLY A 774 -25.77 -2.10 35.20
CA GLY A 774 -24.80 -3.06 34.63
C GLY A 774 -24.39 -4.18 35.61
N GLY A 775 -25.32 -4.64 36.45
CA GLY A 775 -25.10 -5.77 37.37
C GLY A 775 -24.65 -7.05 36.64
N ARG A 776 -23.78 -7.85 37.27
CA ARG A 776 -23.25 -9.11 36.69
C ARG A 776 -24.33 -10.16 36.85
N GLU A 777 -24.35 -11.09 35.91
CA GLU A 777 -25.20 -12.28 35.84
C GLU A 777 -25.38 -13.01 37.19
N GLU A 778 -24.36 -13.06 38.03
CA GLU A 778 -24.40 -13.67 39.37
C GLU A 778 -25.39 -13.02 40.34
N SER A 779 -25.57 -11.69 40.28
CA SER A 779 -26.52 -10.97 41.15
C SER A 779 -27.96 -11.20 40.72
N LEU A 780 -28.21 -11.30 39.41
CA LEU A 780 -29.52 -11.68 38.87
C LEU A 780 -29.83 -13.15 39.20
N ARG A 781 -28.84 -14.04 39.07
CA ARG A 781 -28.98 -15.45 39.46
C ARG A 781 -29.32 -15.61 40.95
N GLY A 782 -28.72 -14.81 41.83
CA GLY A 782 -29.05 -14.79 43.26
C GLY A 782 -30.50 -14.36 43.55
N ALA A 783 -31.01 -13.36 42.84
CA ALA A 783 -32.40 -12.91 42.97
C ALA A 783 -33.38 -13.98 42.46
N VAL A 784 -33.08 -14.63 41.33
CA VAL A 784 -33.88 -15.74 40.78
C VAL A 784 -33.86 -16.95 41.73
N GLU A 785 -32.72 -17.31 42.31
CA GLU A 785 -32.63 -18.39 43.31
C GLU A 785 -33.38 -18.05 44.61
N GLY A 786 -33.44 -16.78 45.01
CA GLY A 786 -34.25 -16.30 46.12
C GLY A 786 -35.74 -16.50 45.85
N ALA A 787 -36.22 -16.07 44.68
CA ALA A 787 -37.60 -16.28 44.24
C ALA A 787 -37.94 -17.77 44.15
N ARG A 788 -37.02 -18.59 43.61
CA ARG A 788 -37.17 -20.05 43.52
C ARG A 788 -37.33 -20.71 44.88
N ARG A 789 -36.54 -20.29 45.89
CA ARG A 789 -36.68 -20.79 47.27
C ARG A 789 -38.00 -20.39 47.91
N GLY A 790 -38.45 -19.15 47.71
CA GLY A 790 -39.75 -18.69 48.21
C GLY A 790 -40.92 -19.49 47.63
N ILE A 791 -40.92 -19.69 46.30
CA ILE A 791 -41.96 -20.46 45.62
C ILE A 791 -41.90 -21.94 46.01
N SER A 792 -40.70 -22.52 46.12
CA SER A 792 -40.55 -23.92 46.55
C SER A 792 -41.04 -24.14 47.99
N GLY A 793 -40.86 -23.17 48.89
CA GLY A 793 -41.42 -23.22 50.25
C GLY A 793 -42.94 -23.24 50.26
N LEU A 794 -43.59 -22.41 49.43
CA LEU A 794 -45.06 -22.40 49.30
C LEU A 794 -45.62 -23.72 48.76
N LEU A 795 -44.88 -24.38 47.87
CA LEU A 795 -45.26 -25.68 47.31
C LEU A 795 -45.07 -26.83 48.30
N ALA A 796 -44.02 -26.77 49.13
CA ALA A 796 -43.72 -27.80 50.13
C ALA A 796 -44.77 -27.88 51.25
N ASP A 797 -45.43 -26.78 51.59
CA ASP A 797 -46.48 -26.72 52.61
C ASP A 797 -47.81 -27.39 52.19
N GLY A 798 -47.89 -27.97 50.98
CA GLY A 798 -49.01 -28.79 50.49
C GLY A 798 -50.30 -28.01 50.17
N ARG A 799 -50.40 -26.74 50.58
CA ARG A 799 -51.56 -25.87 50.33
C ARG A 799 -51.45 -25.06 49.03
N GLY A 800 -50.27 -25.01 48.42
CA GLY A 800 -50.01 -24.33 47.14
C GLY A 800 -50.29 -25.18 45.89
N ALA A 801 -50.80 -26.41 46.02
CA ALA A 801 -50.94 -27.35 44.91
C ALA A 801 -51.82 -26.82 43.75
N LEU A 802 -52.80 -25.98 44.06
CA LEU A 802 -53.70 -25.37 43.07
C LEU A 802 -53.04 -24.24 42.27
N LEU A 803 -52.02 -23.58 42.82
CA LEU A 803 -51.31 -22.44 42.20
C LEU A 803 -49.95 -22.84 41.61
N ALA A 804 -49.57 -24.11 41.77
CA ALA A 804 -48.29 -24.64 41.28
C ALA A 804 -48.03 -24.40 39.79
N PRO A 805 -49.01 -24.53 38.86
CA PRO A 805 -48.75 -24.28 37.45
C PRO A 805 -48.40 -22.82 37.15
N GLU A 806 -49.07 -21.87 37.80
CA GLU A 806 -48.89 -20.43 37.60
C GLU A 806 -47.59 -19.93 38.23
N LEU A 807 -47.28 -20.37 39.45
CA LEU A 807 -46.03 -20.04 40.12
C LEU A 807 -44.82 -20.64 39.39
N MET A 808 -44.94 -21.84 38.84
CA MET A 808 -43.91 -22.45 37.98
C MET A 808 -43.80 -21.74 36.62
N GLY A 809 -44.89 -21.19 36.10
CA GLY A 809 -44.88 -20.34 34.90
C GLY A 809 -44.10 -19.04 35.11
N ILE A 810 -44.33 -18.34 36.22
CA ILE A 810 -43.60 -17.13 36.60
C ILE A 810 -42.10 -17.42 36.81
N LEU A 811 -41.76 -18.54 37.46
CA LEU A 811 -40.38 -18.98 37.62
C LEU A 811 -39.69 -19.23 36.28
N ARG A 812 -40.35 -19.93 35.34
CA ARG A 812 -39.78 -20.16 34.00
C ARG A 812 -39.61 -18.86 33.22
N ALA A 813 -40.56 -17.93 33.31
CA ALA A 813 -40.42 -16.62 32.65
C ALA A 813 -39.21 -15.85 33.21
N LEU A 814 -39.01 -15.86 34.54
CA LEU A 814 -37.85 -15.25 35.19
C LEU A 814 -36.52 -15.97 34.93
N GLU A 815 -36.52 -17.25 34.56
CA GLU A 815 -35.31 -18.00 34.17
C GLU A 815 -34.94 -17.80 32.69
N VAL A 816 -35.90 -17.42 31.84
CA VAL A 816 -35.71 -17.16 30.40
C VAL A 816 -35.29 -15.70 30.14
N ASP A 817 -35.84 -14.75 30.90
CA ASP A 817 -35.51 -13.30 30.86
C ASP A 817 -34.22 -12.93 31.61
#